data_AF-A0AAD6VS62-F1
#
_entry.id   AF-A0AAD6VS62-F1
#
_cell.length_a   1.000
_cell.length_b   1.000
_cell.length_c   1.000
_cell.angle_alpha   90.00
_cell.angle_beta   90.00
_cell.angle_gamma   90.00
#
_symmetry.space_group_name_H-M   'P 1'
#
loop_
_entity.id
_entity.type
_entity.pdbx_description
1 polymer ?
#
loop_
_entity_poly.entity_id
_entity_poly.type
_entity_poly.pdbx_seq_one_letter_code
_entity_poly.pdbx_strand_id
1 'polypeptide(L)'
;MYKHSVCALPQTRTPDSDDELDLLSLNKTHHSFRSACTRDGCNDSSVDGRVLKGPRKLYRHVGGGKTRVTVYPTGFLDLPPEIYTLVSGCAHMRYRAKQDRAGVEENHYAFQGQPWTIPERMAKLRDLEKRWLEFRPTTIHKLTIHNTGFPKVTADYFLTPHHINGESSKAIKYIKTSGGGCELESTFTVIDFTKPFVAFGTAIEEHDLIAAVYLLHDPTKESTEDTSSFNSLDVQFLRFSVGDAHPLASQPTLHIAHLAFDEVDEVHIEIVGKTMALSVVDRDTDGQIGWDTVYLYDWQCGSPIITAQSGCGHGFAFLTPQILLIPNRHHNALDVFRIPPMGTTPCKLAKLKIVSFSLPENLNRSSHYLVECFSQPNSREFGVSGYAPFYNVADKAIVRFLYVINEFSEELDIYSDESGIQGFDFFILREPFMRLINQSSKSKLRTIKWSHWGPWCSHMVKAINHEHGCAGTAAGQRIVISENNGSPTPIRIFDFNQYTVHAYHDHQATNSTNASIHVPGANTCSIAKPVGYIETVSHEKFKFDSIMINNQNIFGIKLNVRVPRCAIGLQKTCQALEHGEQDVEPLERCRQAGAALSPSVNIPEDDEGNEEAQLRRDGDVKGRPWATVLIRLSRSWLRGCAY
;
A
#
# COMPACT_ATOMS: atom_id res chain seq x y z
N MET A 1 52.87 -16.20 48.09
CA MET A 1 52.05 -17.39 48.36
C MET A 1 50.59 -17.05 48.09
N TYR A 2 50.09 -17.31 46.89
CA TYR A 2 48.65 -17.25 46.60
C TYR A 2 48.26 -18.52 45.85
N LYS A 3 47.31 -19.24 46.44
CA LYS A 3 46.82 -20.56 46.03
C LYS A 3 46.07 -20.46 44.71
N HIS A 4 46.40 -21.34 43.78
CA HIS A 4 45.56 -21.67 42.63
C HIS A 4 44.26 -22.32 43.11
N SER A 5 43.13 -21.72 42.77
CA SER A 5 41.81 -22.37 42.81
C SER A 5 41.44 -22.79 41.39
N VAL A 6 41.19 -24.07 41.22
CA VAL A 6 40.73 -24.69 39.98
C VAL A 6 39.23 -24.46 39.88
N CYS A 7 38.78 -23.64 38.93
CA CYS A 7 37.37 -23.51 38.59
C CYS A 7 36.91 -24.73 37.79
N ALA A 8 35.88 -25.41 38.30
CA ALA A 8 35.19 -26.48 37.64
C ALA A 8 34.45 -25.98 36.39
N LEU A 9 34.51 -26.78 35.31
CA LEU A 9 33.69 -26.62 34.11
C LEU A 9 32.19 -26.73 34.48
N PRO A 10 31.30 -25.85 33.97
CA PRO A 10 29.88 -26.08 34.11
C PRO A 10 29.46 -27.23 33.21
N GLN A 11 28.76 -28.21 33.79
CA GLN A 11 28.05 -29.23 33.04
C GLN A 11 27.05 -28.55 32.10
N THR A 12 27.23 -28.75 30.80
CA THR A 12 26.25 -28.39 29.78
C THR A 12 24.97 -29.18 30.03
N ARG A 13 23.92 -28.52 30.51
CA ARG A 13 22.55 -29.02 30.38
C ARG A 13 22.26 -29.21 28.89
N THR A 14 21.94 -30.42 28.49
CA THR A 14 21.25 -30.69 27.24
C THR A 14 19.91 -29.93 27.26
N PRO A 15 19.58 -29.14 26.23
CA PRO A 15 18.23 -28.56 26.14
C PRO A 15 17.22 -29.69 25.99
N ASP A 16 16.07 -29.52 26.64
CA ASP A 16 14.93 -30.44 26.56
C ASP A 16 14.59 -30.79 25.11
N SER A 17 14.47 -32.08 24.85
CA SER A 17 14.24 -32.69 23.53
C SER A 17 12.79 -32.62 23.05
N ASP A 18 11.95 -31.81 23.69
CA ASP A 18 10.49 -31.84 23.46
C ASP A 18 10.01 -30.93 22.33
N ASP A 19 10.90 -30.13 21.71
CA ASP A 19 10.57 -29.19 20.62
C ASP A 19 11.12 -29.60 19.24
N GLU A 20 11.60 -30.84 19.07
CA GLU A 20 12.05 -31.39 17.78
C GLU A 20 10.96 -32.18 17.03
N LEU A 21 9.69 -32.00 17.40
CA LEU A 21 8.53 -32.68 16.80
C LEU A 21 7.93 -31.98 15.57
N ASP A 22 8.44 -30.84 15.13
CA ASP A 22 7.81 -30.07 14.04
C ASP A 22 8.33 -30.36 12.63
N LEU A 23 9.27 -31.29 12.43
CA LEU A 23 9.66 -31.73 11.07
C LEU A 23 10.05 -33.21 10.90
N LEU A 24 10.04 -34.04 11.95
CA LEU A 24 10.54 -35.42 11.84
C LEU A 24 9.68 -36.43 12.63
N SER A 25 8.57 -36.85 12.05
CA SER A 25 8.07 -38.22 12.25
C SER A 25 7.76 -38.89 10.92
N LEU A 26 8.76 -39.60 10.38
CA LEU A 26 8.57 -40.59 9.33
C LEU A 26 9.34 -41.85 9.72
N ASN A 27 8.54 -42.86 10.10
CA ASN A 27 8.82 -44.30 10.18
C ASN A 27 10.29 -44.75 10.22
N LYS A 28 10.76 -45.13 11.41
CA LYS A 28 11.83 -46.12 11.54
C LYS A 28 11.25 -47.51 11.23
N THR A 29 11.31 -47.93 9.97
CA THR A 29 11.39 -49.36 9.64
C THR A 29 12.86 -49.73 9.44
N HIS A 30 13.39 -50.48 10.39
CA HIS A 30 14.68 -51.13 10.27
C HIS A 30 14.65 -52.12 9.09
N HIS A 31 15.36 -51.80 8.01
CA HIS A 31 15.87 -52.82 7.09
C HIS A 31 17.40 -52.71 7.06
N SER A 32 18.06 -53.67 7.69
CA SER A 32 19.48 -53.90 7.52
C SER A 32 19.76 -54.31 6.08
N PHE A 33 20.60 -53.55 5.37
CA PHE A 33 21.27 -54.06 4.17
C PHE A 33 22.76 -54.19 4.44
N ARG A 34 23.26 -55.42 4.29
CA ARG A 34 24.67 -55.77 4.34
C ARG A 34 25.39 -55.17 3.13
N SER A 35 26.53 -54.55 3.40
CA SER A 35 27.58 -54.22 2.45
C SER A 35 28.08 -55.47 1.71
N ALA A 36 28.17 -55.39 0.39
CA ALA A 36 29.04 -56.23 -0.41
C ALA A 36 29.83 -55.32 -1.36
N CYS A 37 31.10 -55.11 -1.02
CA CYS A 37 32.11 -54.59 -1.93
C CYS A 37 32.37 -55.61 -3.03
N THR A 38 32.39 -55.17 -4.30
CA THR A 38 33.30 -55.73 -5.29
C THR A 38 33.86 -54.61 -6.15
N ARG A 39 35.12 -54.82 -6.50
CA ARG A 39 36.10 -53.92 -7.11
C ARG A 39 36.25 -54.32 -8.59
N ASP A 40 36.88 -53.42 -9.35
CA ASP A 40 37.47 -53.57 -10.70
C ASP A 40 36.52 -53.18 -11.86
N GLY A 41 36.91 -52.37 -12.86
CA GLY A 41 38.24 -51.87 -13.24
C GLY A 41 38.18 -50.76 -14.30
N CYS A 42 39.36 -50.22 -14.61
CA CYS A 42 39.64 -49.15 -15.58
C CYS A 42 39.41 -49.55 -17.06
N ASN A 43 38.97 -48.61 -17.91
CA ASN A 43 39.82 -47.95 -18.93
C ASN A 43 39.03 -47.10 -19.97
N ASP A 44 39.64 -45.95 -20.26
CA ASP A 44 39.82 -45.21 -21.52
C ASP A 44 38.70 -44.71 -22.46
N SER A 45 38.80 -43.38 -22.66
CA SER A 45 38.72 -42.60 -23.90
C SER A 45 37.50 -42.72 -24.84
N SER A 46 36.79 -41.61 -25.04
CA SER A 46 36.79 -40.88 -26.32
C SER A 46 35.94 -39.61 -26.25
N VAL A 47 36.49 -38.55 -26.81
CA VAL A 47 35.84 -37.27 -27.13
C VAL A 47 34.70 -37.51 -28.12
N ASP A 48 33.50 -37.00 -27.82
CA ASP A 48 32.59 -36.55 -28.89
C ASP A 48 31.55 -35.56 -28.39
N GLY A 49 31.47 -34.43 -29.09
CA GLY A 49 30.53 -33.34 -28.80
C GLY A 49 29.09 -33.74 -29.11
N ARG A 50 28.21 -33.70 -28.11
CA ARG A 50 26.77 -33.75 -28.32
C ARG A 50 26.05 -32.62 -27.58
N VAL A 51 25.32 -31.86 -28.39
CA VAL A 51 24.30 -30.88 -28.04
C VAL A 51 23.34 -31.43 -26.99
N LEU A 52 23.27 -30.75 -25.84
CA LEU A 52 22.29 -31.02 -24.78
C LEU A 52 20.87 -30.73 -25.30
N LYS A 53 20.15 -31.79 -25.67
CA LYS A 53 18.68 -31.74 -25.78
C LYS A 53 18.10 -31.86 -24.38
N GLY A 54 17.18 -30.94 -24.06
CA GLY A 54 16.47 -30.86 -22.78
C GLY A 54 15.70 -32.13 -22.39
N PRO A 55 15.18 -32.18 -21.15
CA PRO A 55 14.72 -33.42 -20.55
C PRO A 55 13.48 -33.96 -21.27
N ARG A 56 13.62 -35.15 -21.87
CA ARG A 56 12.50 -35.98 -22.32
C ARG A 56 11.90 -36.69 -21.11
N LYS A 57 10.61 -36.49 -20.86
CA LYS A 57 9.83 -37.29 -19.92
C LYS A 57 9.82 -38.76 -20.38
N LEU A 58 10.45 -39.65 -19.62
CA LEU A 58 10.25 -41.09 -19.75
C LEU A 58 8.97 -41.47 -18.99
N TYR A 59 7.93 -41.90 -19.70
CA TYR A 59 6.82 -42.62 -19.09
C TYR A 59 7.20 -44.10 -19.02
N ARG A 60 7.43 -44.60 -17.80
CA ARG A 60 7.52 -46.04 -17.55
C ARG A 60 6.13 -46.52 -17.16
N HIS A 61 5.47 -47.25 -18.06
CA HIS A 61 4.31 -48.06 -17.68
C HIS A 61 4.80 -49.22 -16.82
N VAL A 62 4.46 -49.19 -15.53
CA VAL A 62 4.51 -50.37 -14.66
C VAL A 62 3.09 -50.58 -14.15
N GLY A 63 2.58 -51.79 -14.36
CA GLY A 63 1.19 -52.15 -14.09
C GLY A 63 0.81 -52.11 -12.62
N GLY A 64 -0.49 -51.92 -12.39
CA GLY A 64 -1.21 -52.61 -11.33
C GLY A 64 -1.11 -52.09 -9.89
N GLY A 65 -0.52 -50.92 -9.63
CA GLY A 65 -0.52 -50.34 -8.28
C GLY A 65 -0.70 -48.82 -8.30
N LYS A 66 -1.78 -48.31 -7.69
CA LYS A 66 -1.96 -46.87 -7.44
C LYS A 66 -0.88 -46.42 -6.45
N THR A 67 0.29 -46.05 -6.97
CA THR A 67 1.34 -45.41 -6.17
C THR A 67 1.00 -43.92 -6.11
N ARG A 68 0.58 -43.46 -4.94
CA ARG A 68 0.33 -42.04 -4.68
C ARG A 68 1.69 -41.35 -4.62
N VAL A 69 2.08 -40.66 -5.70
CA VAL A 69 3.29 -39.83 -5.71
C VAL A 69 2.95 -38.54 -4.97
N THR A 70 3.39 -38.45 -3.72
CA THR A 70 3.35 -37.21 -2.96
C THR A 70 4.47 -36.30 -3.47
N VAL A 71 4.11 -35.20 -4.12
CA VAL A 71 5.06 -34.16 -4.52
C VAL A 71 5.20 -33.22 -3.33
N TYR A 72 6.37 -33.23 -2.69
CA TYR A 72 6.67 -32.33 -1.56
C TYR A 72 7.14 -30.96 -2.06
N PRO A 73 6.91 -29.86 -1.32
CA PRO A 73 7.46 -28.56 -1.65
C PRO A 73 9.00 -28.61 -1.58
N THR A 74 9.64 -28.53 -2.73
CA THR A 74 11.08 -28.66 -2.92
C THR A 74 11.81 -27.40 -2.45
N GLY A 75 12.12 -27.33 -1.16
CA GLY A 75 13.06 -26.33 -0.62
C GLY A 75 14.39 -26.94 -0.16
N PHE A 76 14.37 -28.17 0.37
CA PHE A 76 15.54 -28.79 1.00
C PHE A 76 15.73 -30.27 0.65
N LEU A 77 14.74 -30.93 0.06
CA LEU A 77 14.76 -32.37 -0.20
C LEU A 77 15.60 -32.77 -1.44
N ASP A 78 15.96 -31.81 -2.29
CA ASP A 78 16.85 -32.04 -3.44
C ASP A 78 18.32 -31.68 -3.13
N LEU A 79 18.63 -31.28 -1.89
CA LEU A 79 20.01 -31.05 -1.48
C LEU A 79 20.70 -32.40 -1.28
N PRO A 80 21.95 -32.56 -1.76
CA PRO A 80 22.79 -33.68 -1.37
C PRO A 80 22.75 -33.88 0.15
N PRO A 81 22.68 -35.13 0.65
CA PRO A 81 22.59 -35.42 2.09
C PRO A 81 23.63 -34.67 2.92
N GLU A 82 24.83 -34.47 2.38
CA GLU A 82 25.93 -33.74 3.00
C GLU A 82 25.58 -32.26 3.25
N ILE A 83 24.93 -31.62 2.28
CA ILE A 83 24.47 -30.23 2.42
C ILE A 83 23.32 -30.15 3.42
N TYR A 84 22.40 -31.12 3.39
CA TYR A 84 21.31 -31.18 4.36
C TYR A 84 21.85 -31.32 5.80
N THR A 85 22.84 -32.19 6.03
CA THR A 85 23.49 -32.34 7.34
C THR A 85 24.19 -31.05 7.76
N LEU A 86 24.88 -30.37 6.84
CA LEU A 86 25.54 -29.09 7.13
C LEU A 86 24.53 -28.00 7.54
N VAL A 87 23.46 -27.83 6.76
CA VAL A 87 22.43 -26.83 7.07
C VAL A 87 21.71 -27.18 8.37
N SER A 88 21.38 -28.46 8.59
CA SER A 88 20.69 -28.90 9.80
C SER A 88 21.56 -28.75 11.06
N GLY A 89 22.85 -29.00 10.96
CA GLY A 89 23.81 -28.84 12.06
C GLY A 89 24.15 -27.38 12.38
N CYS A 90 24.04 -26.46 11.41
CA CYS A 90 24.37 -25.06 11.61
C CYS A 90 23.15 -24.22 12.03
N ALA A 91 23.09 -23.82 13.31
CA ALA A 91 22.01 -22.97 13.82
C ALA A 91 21.84 -21.67 13.02
N HIS A 92 22.94 -21.07 12.56
CA HIS A 92 22.89 -19.83 11.79
C HIS A 92 22.27 -20.02 10.39
N MET A 93 22.62 -21.10 9.69
CA MET A 93 22.01 -21.41 8.38
C MET A 93 20.51 -21.69 8.52
N ARG A 94 20.10 -22.44 9.56
CA ARG A 94 18.67 -22.66 9.86
C ARG A 94 17.95 -21.35 10.14
N TYR A 95 18.56 -20.44 10.90
CA TYR A 95 17.99 -19.13 11.19
C TYR A 95 17.82 -18.30 9.92
N ARG A 96 18.85 -18.18 9.08
CA ARG A 96 18.76 -17.48 7.79
C ARG A 96 17.71 -18.07 6.87
N ALA A 97 17.63 -19.40 6.78
CA ALA A 97 16.57 -20.07 6.02
C ALA A 97 15.17 -19.75 6.55
N LYS A 98 14.98 -19.68 7.88
CA LYS A 98 13.69 -19.26 8.46
C LYS A 98 13.37 -17.79 8.19
N GLN A 99 14.36 -16.90 8.23
CA GLN A 99 14.17 -15.48 7.88
C GLN A 99 13.72 -15.32 6.44
N ASP A 100 14.43 -15.97 5.52
CA ASP A 100 14.07 -15.99 4.11
C ASP A 100 12.65 -16.51 3.91
N ARG A 101 12.30 -17.62 4.56
CA ARG A 101 10.94 -18.18 4.49
C ARG A 101 9.87 -17.25 5.03
N ALA A 102 10.12 -16.58 6.15
CA ALA A 102 9.20 -15.62 6.75
C ALA A 102 9.11 -14.31 5.95
N GLY A 103 10.00 -14.10 4.97
CA GLY A 103 10.07 -12.87 4.19
C GLY A 103 10.52 -11.68 5.01
N VAL A 104 11.42 -11.90 5.99
CA VAL A 104 11.93 -10.86 6.87
C VAL A 104 13.46 -10.84 6.96
N GLU A 105 14.01 -9.69 7.31
CA GLU A 105 15.44 -9.46 7.59
C GLU A 105 15.65 -9.14 9.06
N GLU A 106 16.88 -9.39 9.53
CA GLU A 106 17.29 -9.06 10.89
C GLU A 106 17.48 -7.55 11.02
N ASN A 107 16.85 -6.92 12.00
CA ASN A 107 17.21 -5.57 12.40
C ASN A 107 18.46 -5.60 13.30
N HIS A 108 19.64 -5.41 12.73
CA HIS A 108 20.88 -5.43 13.50
C HIS A 108 20.92 -4.39 14.64
N TYR A 109 20.21 -3.26 14.54
CA TYR A 109 20.17 -2.23 15.58
C TYR A 109 19.35 -2.65 16.80
N ALA A 110 18.25 -3.39 16.60
CA ALA A 110 17.47 -3.93 17.71
C ALA A 110 18.29 -4.87 18.62
N PHE A 111 19.39 -5.44 18.10
CA PHE A 111 20.26 -6.37 18.83
C PHE A 111 21.52 -5.74 19.41
N GLN A 112 21.80 -4.46 19.15
CA GLN A 112 23.01 -3.79 19.66
C GLN A 112 22.96 -3.59 21.18
N GLY A 113 21.77 -3.41 21.77
CA GLY A 113 21.60 -3.21 23.21
C GLY A 113 21.68 -4.50 24.04
N GLN A 114 21.37 -5.65 23.45
CA GLN A 114 21.42 -6.96 24.11
C GLN A 114 21.66 -8.04 23.04
N PRO A 115 22.86 -8.67 22.98
CA PRO A 115 23.16 -9.64 21.95
C PRO A 115 22.36 -10.92 22.17
N TRP A 116 21.28 -11.11 21.42
CA TRP A 116 20.52 -12.36 21.45
C TRP A 116 21.31 -13.46 20.76
N THR A 117 21.29 -14.64 21.35
CA THR A 117 21.79 -15.88 20.75
C THR A 117 20.92 -16.27 19.54
N ILE A 118 21.48 -17.07 18.62
CA ILE A 118 20.71 -17.55 17.45
C ILE A 118 19.43 -18.30 17.85
N PRO A 119 19.41 -19.16 18.89
CA PRO A 119 18.17 -19.76 19.39
C PRO A 119 17.12 -18.74 19.82
N GLU A 120 17.49 -17.71 20.58
CA GLU A 120 16.56 -16.65 21.02
C GLU A 120 15.98 -15.87 19.83
N ARG A 121 16.83 -15.49 18.86
CA ARG A 121 16.38 -14.85 17.62
C ARG A 121 15.42 -15.74 16.85
N MET A 122 15.71 -17.03 16.76
CA MET A 122 14.85 -17.99 16.08
C MET A 122 13.51 -18.16 16.82
N ALA A 123 13.51 -18.18 18.16
CA ALA A 123 12.28 -18.23 18.95
C ALA A 123 11.40 -17.00 18.72
N LYS A 124 12.01 -15.81 18.67
CA LYS A 124 11.30 -14.55 18.38
C LYS A 124 10.73 -14.49 16.97
N LEU A 125 11.44 -15.04 15.98
CA LEU A 125 10.93 -15.16 14.62
C LEU A 125 9.74 -16.13 14.55
N ARG A 126 9.82 -17.28 15.23
CA ARG A 126 8.70 -18.24 15.28
C ARG A 126 7.48 -17.63 15.96
N ASP A 127 7.69 -16.92 17.07
CA ASP A 127 6.63 -16.20 17.77
C ASP A 127 5.95 -15.17 16.86
N LEU A 128 6.72 -14.37 16.12
CA LEU A 128 6.20 -13.41 15.15
C LEU A 128 5.26 -14.07 14.13
N GLU A 129 5.72 -15.15 13.48
CA GLU A 129 4.93 -15.84 12.46
C GLU A 129 3.69 -16.53 13.05
N LYS A 130 3.84 -17.19 14.22
CA LYS A 130 2.74 -17.82 14.94
C LYS A 130 1.66 -16.82 15.33
N ARG A 131 2.06 -15.63 15.78
CA ARG A 131 1.13 -14.58 16.18
C ARG A 131 0.22 -14.14 15.04
N TRP A 132 0.73 -14.02 13.81
CA TRP A 132 -0.11 -13.68 12.67
C TRP A 132 -1.10 -14.80 12.31
N LEU A 133 -0.65 -16.06 12.34
CA LEU A 133 -1.51 -17.22 12.08
C LEU A 133 -2.61 -17.43 13.14
N GLU A 134 -2.37 -16.99 14.37
CA GLU A 134 -3.32 -17.15 15.48
C GLU A 134 -4.19 -15.90 15.72
N PHE A 135 -4.09 -14.87 14.87
CA PHE A 135 -4.69 -13.55 15.10
C PHE A 135 -4.31 -12.97 16.48
N ARG A 136 -3.01 -12.92 16.77
CA ARG A 136 -2.44 -12.39 18.02
C ARG A 136 -1.42 -11.28 17.71
N PRO A 137 -1.83 -10.16 17.07
CA PRO A 137 -0.94 -9.02 16.91
C PRO A 137 -0.41 -8.59 18.29
N THR A 138 0.78 -7.97 18.32
CA THR A 138 1.36 -7.47 19.57
C THR A 138 0.40 -6.49 20.24
N THR A 139 -0.22 -5.62 19.45
CA THR A 139 -1.21 -4.66 19.92
C THR A 139 -2.21 -4.34 18.82
N ILE A 140 -3.46 -4.10 19.21
CA ILE A 140 -4.49 -3.49 18.36
C ILE A 140 -4.71 -2.07 18.89
N HIS A 141 -4.17 -1.07 18.21
CA HIS A 141 -4.35 0.32 18.55
C HIS A 141 -5.73 0.79 18.08
N LYS A 142 -6.49 1.45 18.96
CA LYS A 142 -7.77 2.07 18.63
C LYS A 142 -7.54 3.57 18.58
N LEU A 143 -7.55 4.14 17.38
CA LEU A 143 -7.21 5.54 17.15
C LEU A 143 -8.45 6.30 16.69
N THR A 144 -8.76 7.43 17.33
CA THR A 144 -9.79 8.34 16.83
C THR A 144 -9.11 9.51 16.14
N ILE A 145 -9.34 9.68 14.85
CA ILE A 145 -8.80 10.81 14.08
C ILE A 145 -9.93 11.74 13.65
N HIS A 146 -9.67 13.04 13.69
CA HIS A 146 -10.67 14.08 13.44
C HIS A 146 -10.69 14.58 11.99
N ASN A 147 -10.08 13.86 11.05
CA ASN A 147 -9.79 14.44 9.74
C ASN A 147 -9.84 13.47 8.55
N THR A 148 -9.95 14.06 7.36
CA THR A 148 -9.96 13.50 6.00
C THR A 148 -8.58 13.22 5.42
N GLY A 149 -7.50 13.80 5.98
CA GLY A 149 -6.14 13.52 5.52
C GLY A 149 -5.75 12.04 5.71
N PHE A 150 -5.06 11.47 4.73
CA PHE A 150 -4.74 10.04 4.73
C PHE A 150 -3.67 9.69 5.78
N PRO A 151 -4.01 8.89 6.81
CA PRO A 151 -3.02 8.41 7.76
C PRO A 151 -2.02 7.48 7.06
N LYS A 152 -0.79 7.44 7.58
CA LYS A 152 0.28 6.58 7.08
C LYS A 152 0.86 5.75 8.22
N VAL A 153 1.06 4.47 7.95
CA VAL A 153 1.90 3.61 8.79
C VAL A 153 3.19 3.38 8.03
N THR A 154 4.31 3.66 8.67
CA THR A 154 5.64 3.44 8.10
C THR A 154 6.58 3.13 9.25
N ALA A 155 7.42 2.10 9.08
CA ALA A 155 8.27 1.61 10.16
C ALA A 155 7.45 1.23 11.42
N ASP A 156 7.96 1.69 12.56
CA ASP A 156 7.32 1.65 13.85
C ASP A 156 6.49 2.92 14.13
N TYR A 157 6.04 3.70 13.13
CA TYR A 157 5.29 4.94 13.34
C TYR A 157 3.91 4.92 12.68
N PHE A 158 2.93 5.49 13.38
CA PHE A 158 1.66 5.91 12.81
C PHE A 158 1.67 7.44 12.71
N LEU A 159 1.37 7.97 11.53
CA LEU A 159 1.35 9.40 11.23
C LEU A 159 -0.01 9.80 10.68
N THR A 160 -0.49 10.98 11.05
CA THR A 160 -1.72 11.56 10.52
C THR A 160 -1.60 13.08 10.43
N PRO A 161 -2.19 13.73 9.42
CA PRO A 161 -2.32 15.18 9.39
C PRO A 161 -3.01 15.70 10.65
N HIS A 162 -2.53 16.83 11.17
CA HIS A 162 -3.08 17.53 12.32
C HIS A 162 -3.89 18.73 11.84
N HIS A 163 -5.20 18.55 11.79
CA HIS A 163 -6.11 19.64 11.50
C HIS A 163 -6.66 20.23 12.79
N ILE A 164 -6.66 21.54 12.85
CA ILE A 164 -7.22 22.31 13.96
C ILE A 164 -8.39 23.10 13.34
N ASN A 165 -9.60 22.86 13.84
CA ASN A 165 -10.80 23.64 13.51
C ASN A 165 -11.23 23.65 12.02
N GLY A 166 -10.91 22.61 11.24
CA GLY A 166 -11.27 22.57 9.81
C GLY A 166 -10.38 23.42 8.92
N GLU A 167 -9.23 23.90 9.42
CA GLU A 167 -8.21 24.47 8.55
C GLU A 167 -7.40 23.36 7.86
N SER A 168 -6.83 23.66 6.69
CA SER A 168 -5.82 22.84 6.05
C SER A 168 -4.67 22.51 7.00
N SER A 169 -4.16 21.27 6.93
CA SER A 169 -3.19 20.77 7.90
C SER A 169 -1.90 21.59 7.88
N LYS A 170 -1.50 22.13 9.03
CA LYS A 170 -0.20 22.79 9.24
C LYS A 170 0.74 21.95 10.10
N ALA A 171 0.34 20.74 10.46
CA ALA A 171 1.13 19.88 11.33
C ALA A 171 0.89 18.40 11.02
N ILE A 172 1.81 17.53 11.43
CA ILE A 172 1.62 16.07 11.41
C ILE A 172 1.74 15.57 12.84
N LYS A 173 0.72 14.82 13.28
CA LYS A 173 0.79 14.05 14.52
C LYS A 173 1.38 12.69 14.22
N TYR A 174 2.27 12.23 15.08
CA TYR A 174 2.76 10.87 15.01
C TYR A 174 2.91 10.22 16.39
N ILE A 175 2.83 8.90 16.40
CA ILE A 175 3.08 8.06 17.57
C ILE A 175 4.03 6.94 17.15
N LYS A 176 4.90 6.58 18.09
CA LYS A 176 5.72 5.38 17.97
C LYS A 176 4.92 4.17 18.46
N THR A 177 4.98 3.10 17.69
CA THR A 177 4.13 1.92 17.84
C THR A 177 4.92 0.75 18.42
N SER A 178 6.25 0.76 18.29
CA SER A 178 7.16 -0.12 19.01
C SER A 178 7.40 0.43 20.43
N GLY A 179 7.04 -0.32 21.47
CA GLY A 179 7.32 0.11 22.86
C GLY A 179 6.38 -0.43 23.95
N GLY A 180 5.28 -1.09 23.59
CA GLY A 180 4.46 -1.88 24.54
C GLY A 180 3.67 -1.10 25.60
N GLY A 181 3.51 0.23 25.45
CA GLY A 181 2.64 1.02 26.33
C GLY A 181 1.18 0.95 25.89
N CYS A 182 0.27 0.62 26.80
CA CYS A 182 -1.18 0.52 26.53
C CYS A 182 -1.91 1.87 26.34
N GLU A 183 -1.28 3.01 26.60
CA GLU A 183 -1.89 4.34 26.46
C GLU A 183 -1.20 5.15 25.36
N LEU A 184 -1.77 5.16 24.15
CA LEU A 184 -1.23 5.93 23.02
C LEU A 184 -1.81 7.34 22.91
N GLU A 185 -3.05 7.58 23.35
CA GLU A 185 -3.75 8.84 23.07
C GLU A 185 -3.07 10.07 23.72
N SER A 186 -2.32 9.90 24.81
CA SER A 186 -1.62 10.98 25.50
C SER A 186 -0.21 11.29 24.96
N THR A 187 0.26 10.61 23.90
CA THR A 187 1.69 10.61 23.50
C THR A 187 1.97 11.09 22.07
N PHE A 188 0.97 11.62 21.36
CA PHE A 188 1.21 12.16 20.02
C PHE A 188 2.27 13.26 20.05
N THR A 189 3.34 13.05 19.29
CA THR A 189 4.31 14.09 18.98
C THR A 189 3.83 14.85 17.74
N VAL A 190 4.11 16.14 17.68
CA VAL A 190 3.67 17.01 16.59
C VAL A 190 4.89 17.53 15.85
N ILE A 191 4.87 17.47 14.53
CA ILE A 191 5.79 18.17 13.64
C ILE A 191 4.99 19.32 13.02
N ASP A 192 5.33 20.54 13.40
CA ASP A 192 4.70 21.74 12.85
C ASP A 192 5.37 22.16 11.54
N PHE A 193 4.55 22.53 10.57
CA PHE A 193 4.96 23.11 9.30
C PHE A 193 4.61 24.60 9.30
N THR A 194 5.41 25.38 8.57
CA THR A 194 5.21 26.84 8.50
C THR A 194 4.00 27.23 7.64
N LYS A 195 3.52 26.31 6.80
CA LYS A 195 2.44 26.55 5.84
C LYS A 195 1.49 25.34 5.81
N PRO A 196 0.24 25.52 5.37
CA PRO A 196 -0.66 24.40 5.15
C PRO A 196 -0.16 23.53 3.99
N PHE A 197 -0.13 22.21 4.18
CA PHE A 197 0.28 21.26 3.15
C PHE A 197 -0.93 20.45 2.64
N VAL A 198 -0.86 19.99 1.40
CA VAL A 198 -1.92 19.19 0.75
C VAL A 198 -1.67 17.69 0.86
N ALA A 199 -0.41 17.27 0.92
CA ALA A 199 -0.01 15.88 1.10
C ALA A 199 1.36 15.80 1.77
N PHE A 200 1.72 14.62 2.29
CA PHE A 200 3.06 14.36 2.79
C PHE A 200 3.55 12.96 2.43
N GLY A 201 4.85 12.82 2.21
CA GLY A 201 5.57 11.58 1.97
C GLY A 201 6.57 11.30 3.08
N THR A 202 6.96 10.03 3.23
CA THR A 202 7.87 9.60 4.30
C THR A 202 8.91 8.64 3.77
N ALA A 203 10.16 8.82 4.17
CA ALA A 203 11.23 7.84 4.05
C ALA A 203 11.98 7.73 5.39
N ILE A 204 11.22 7.58 6.48
CA ILE A 204 11.72 7.63 7.86
C ILE A 204 12.80 6.57 8.12
N GLU A 205 12.59 5.35 7.61
CA GLU A 205 13.51 4.24 7.84
C GLU A 205 14.84 4.38 7.10
N GLU A 206 14.80 4.94 5.89
CA GLU A 206 15.96 5.03 5.01
C GLU A 206 16.77 6.31 5.28
N HIS A 207 16.07 7.40 5.57
CA HIS A 207 16.65 8.74 5.55
C HIS A 207 16.24 9.61 6.73
N ASP A 208 15.40 9.16 7.68
CA ASP A 208 14.84 10.04 8.71
C ASP A 208 14.14 11.26 8.06
N LEU A 209 13.42 11.02 6.96
CA LEU A 209 12.88 12.05 6.08
C LEU A 209 11.35 12.08 6.10
N ILE A 210 10.80 13.29 6.20
CA ILE A 210 9.41 13.62 5.89
C ILE A 210 9.40 14.73 4.83
N ALA A 211 8.54 14.59 3.82
CA ALA A 211 8.37 15.57 2.76
C ALA A 211 6.93 16.09 2.79
N ALA A 212 6.73 17.40 2.89
CA ALA A 212 5.42 18.03 2.83
C ALA A 212 5.23 18.75 1.49
N VAL A 213 4.08 18.56 0.86
CA VAL A 213 3.75 19.17 -0.43
C VAL A 213 2.84 20.37 -0.21
N TYR A 214 3.22 21.51 -0.81
CA TYR A 214 2.50 22.77 -0.73
C TYR A 214 1.94 23.14 -2.09
N LEU A 215 0.75 23.73 -2.06
CA LEU A 215 0.19 24.47 -3.18
C LEU A 215 0.14 25.94 -2.76
N LEU A 216 1.05 26.76 -3.29
CA LEU A 216 1.20 28.16 -2.90
C LEU A 216 0.76 29.07 -4.04
N HIS A 217 -0.12 30.01 -3.74
CA HIS A 217 -0.50 31.05 -4.68
C HIS A 217 0.69 31.97 -4.99
N ASP A 218 0.97 32.22 -6.27
CA ASP A 218 2.02 33.13 -6.73
C ASP A 218 1.40 34.50 -7.09
N PRO A 219 1.41 35.48 -6.17
CA PRO A 219 0.79 36.80 -6.41
C PRO A 219 1.56 37.60 -7.46
N THR A 220 2.81 37.24 -7.77
CA THR A 220 3.62 37.99 -8.75
C THR A 220 3.21 37.74 -10.19
N LYS A 221 2.40 36.69 -10.41
CA LYS A 221 1.85 36.31 -11.71
C LYS A 221 0.36 36.65 -11.83
N GLU A 222 -0.13 37.59 -11.01
CA GLU A 222 -1.43 38.22 -11.23
C GLU A 222 -1.44 38.78 -12.66
N SER A 223 -2.14 38.06 -13.52
CA SER A 223 -2.07 38.30 -14.93
C SER A 223 -2.97 39.46 -15.31
N THR A 224 -2.58 40.16 -16.36
CA THR A 224 -3.41 41.14 -17.05
C THR A 224 -4.72 40.47 -17.52
N GLU A 225 -5.78 40.72 -16.77
CA GLU A 225 -7.23 40.54 -17.01
C GLU A 225 -7.80 39.19 -17.46
N ASP A 226 -7.05 38.20 -17.98
CA ASP A 226 -7.68 36.98 -18.55
C ASP A 226 -6.96 35.63 -18.34
N THR A 227 -5.84 35.56 -17.62
CA THR A 227 -5.14 34.28 -17.36
C THR A 227 -5.26 33.82 -15.91
N SER A 228 -5.65 32.55 -15.74
CA SER A 228 -5.86 31.88 -14.45
C SER A 228 -4.65 32.05 -13.52
N SER A 229 -4.93 32.19 -12.22
CA SER A 229 -3.92 32.20 -11.17
C SER A 229 -3.05 30.95 -11.28
N PHE A 230 -1.73 31.16 -11.30
CA PHE A 230 -0.78 30.06 -11.26
C PHE A 230 -0.43 29.75 -9.81
N ASN A 231 -0.78 28.56 -9.37
CA ASN A 231 -0.25 28.03 -8.12
C ASN A 231 1.12 27.42 -8.35
N SER A 232 2.01 27.57 -7.38
CA SER A 232 3.29 26.87 -7.32
C SER A 232 3.15 25.60 -6.49
N LEU A 233 3.66 24.49 -7.04
CA LEU A 233 3.74 23.21 -6.38
C LEU A 233 5.15 23.05 -5.83
N ASP A 234 5.26 23.04 -4.50
CA ASP A 234 6.55 22.99 -3.80
C ASP A 234 6.60 21.79 -2.85
N VAL A 235 7.78 21.24 -2.59
CA VAL A 235 8.00 20.17 -1.61
C VAL A 235 9.06 20.59 -0.59
N GLN A 236 8.71 20.62 0.69
CA GLN A 236 9.67 20.86 1.78
C GLN A 236 10.15 19.52 2.36
N PHE A 237 11.46 19.41 2.58
CA PHE A 237 12.10 18.23 3.17
C PHE A 237 12.54 18.53 4.60
N LEU A 238 11.97 17.81 5.56
CA LEU A 238 12.34 17.90 6.97
C LEU A 238 12.94 16.59 7.46
N ARG A 239 13.84 16.70 8.44
CA ARG A 239 14.34 15.59 9.22
C ARG A 239 13.27 15.19 10.24
N PHE A 240 12.71 13.99 10.11
CA PHE A 240 11.59 13.52 10.93
C PHE A 240 11.89 13.54 12.43
N SER A 241 13.08 13.10 12.85
CA SER A 241 13.44 13.03 14.28
C SER A 241 13.59 14.38 14.99
N VAL A 242 13.82 15.48 14.24
CA VAL A 242 14.12 16.81 14.82
C VAL A 242 13.11 17.87 14.39
N GLY A 243 12.52 17.75 13.20
CA GLY A 243 11.65 18.76 12.58
C GLY A 243 12.38 19.82 11.76
N ASP A 244 13.72 19.86 11.79
CA ASP A 244 14.53 20.81 11.02
C ASP A 244 14.62 20.45 9.53
N ALA A 245 15.13 21.37 8.70
CA ALA A 245 15.43 21.09 7.30
C ALA A 245 16.34 19.85 7.14
N HIS A 246 16.02 19.00 6.17
CA HIS A 246 16.74 17.75 6.00
C HIS A 246 18.19 17.98 5.52
N PRO A 247 19.24 17.48 6.21
CA PRO A 247 20.63 17.84 5.92
C PRO A 247 21.17 17.29 4.59
N LEU A 248 20.54 16.25 4.04
CA LEU A 248 20.90 15.70 2.73
C LEU A 248 20.22 16.41 1.55
N ALA A 249 19.23 17.27 1.81
CA ALA A 249 18.58 18.03 0.74
C ALA A 249 19.39 19.30 0.46
N SER A 250 19.90 19.46 -0.76
CA SER A 250 20.64 20.65 -1.18
C SER A 250 19.77 21.90 -1.12
N GLN A 251 18.45 21.73 -1.25
CA GLN A 251 17.43 22.76 -1.11
C GLN A 251 16.39 22.26 -0.11
N PRO A 252 16.17 22.98 1.01
CA PRO A 252 15.13 22.61 1.99
C PRO A 252 13.72 22.57 1.41
N THR A 253 13.47 23.38 0.38
CA THR A 253 12.22 23.43 -0.38
C THR A 253 12.55 23.35 -1.85
N LEU A 254 11.94 22.40 -2.55
CA LEU A 254 12.09 22.15 -3.97
C LEU A 254 10.83 22.58 -4.71
N HIS A 255 10.99 23.54 -5.64
CA HIS A 255 9.92 23.90 -6.56
C HIS A 255 9.77 22.85 -7.65
N ILE A 256 8.54 22.35 -7.86
CA ILE A 256 8.24 21.29 -8.83
C ILE A 256 7.70 21.87 -10.14
N ALA A 257 6.66 22.68 -10.06
CA ALA A 257 5.97 23.23 -11.22
C ALA A 257 5.05 24.38 -10.84
N HIS A 258 4.66 25.17 -11.85
CA HIS A 258 3.47 26.01 -11.77
C HIS A 258 2.28 25.23 -12.36
N LEU A 259 1.19 25.20 -11.61
CA LEU A 259 -0.07 24.56 -11.97
C LEU A 259 -1.06 25.64 -12.41
N ALA A 260 -1.85 25.35 -13.44
CA ALA A 260 -2.81 26.28 -14.02
C ALA A 260 -4.18 26.28 -13.32
N PHE A 261 -4.26 25.65 -12.14
CA PHE A 261 -5.49 25.43 -11.38
C PHE A 261 -5.29 25.81 -9.91
N ASP A 262 -6.40 26.26 -9.31
CA ASP A 262 -6.42 26.80 -7.95
C ASP A 262 -6.39 25.72 -6.86
N GLU A 263 -6.83 24.51 -7.19
CA GLU A 263 -6.98 23.41 -6.24
C GLU A 263 -6.46 22.10 -6.84
N VAL A 264 -5.82 21.29 -6.00
CA VAL A 264 -5.47 19.90 -6.33
C VAL A 264 -6.48 18.97 -5.70
N ASP A 265 -6.89 17.97 -6.47
CA ASP A 265 -7.79 16.93 -6.01
C ASP A 265 -7.10 15.96 -5.07
N GLU A 266 -5.97 15.42 -5.56
CA GLU A 266 -5.17 14.47 -4.84
C GLU A 266 -3.70 14.61 -5.24
N VAL A 267 -2.84 14.48 -4.25
CA VAL A 267 -1.38 14.48 -4.44
C VAL A 267 -0.83 13.22 -3.81
N HIS A 268 -0.22 12.38 -4.65
CA HIS A 268 0.46 11.17 -4.21
C HIS A 268 1.97 11.36 -4.25
N ILE A 269 2.65 11.08 -3.14
CA ILE A 269 4.11 11.20 -3.01
C ILE A 269 4.70 9.94 -2.38
N GLU A 270 5.76 9.43 -3.01
CA GLU A 270 6.56 8.31 -2.50
C GLU A 270 8.05 8.63 -2.69
N ILE A 271 8.86 8.23 -1.70
CA ILE A 271 10.30 8.46 -1.70
C ILE A 271 10.98 7.11 -1.46
N VAL A 272 11.90 6.74 -2.36
CA VAL A 272 12.67 5.48 -2.28
C VAL A 272 14.11 5.76 -2.65
N GLY A 273 15.01 5.56 -1.69
CA GLY A 273 16.39 6.01 -1.79
C GLY A 273 16.45 7.51 -2.14
N LYS A 274 17.18 7.85 -3.20
CA LYS A 274 17.34 9.24 -3.68
C LYS A 274 16.21 9.71 -4.58
N THR A 275 15.32 8.81 -5.02
CA THR A 275 14.25 9.15 -5.95
C THR A 275 13.01 9.56 -5.18
N MET A 276 12.47 10.73 -5.50
CA MET A 276 11.11 11.14 -5.14
C MET A 276 10.24 11.07 -6.39
N ALA A 277 9.08 10.44 -6.25
CA ALA A 277 8.00 10.50 -7.22
C ALA A 277 6.83 11.29 -6.65
N LEU A 278 6.19 12.08 -7.50
CA LEU A 278 5.03 12.90 -7.16
C LEU A 278 4.01 12.80 -8.29
N SER A 279 2.75 12.49 -7.97
CA SER A 279 1.64 12.48 -8.91
C SER A 279 0.62 13.50 -8.43
N VAL A 280 0.17 14.36 -9.35
CA VAL A 280 -0.85 15.36 -9.10
C VAL A 280 -2.04 15.05 -9.99
N VAL A 281 -3.20 14.87 -9.37
CA VAL A 281 -4.48 14.72 -10.06
C VAL A 281 -5.06 16.11 -10.29
N ASP A 282 -5.24 16.42 -11.57
CA ASP A 282 -5.94 17.62 -12.02
C ASP A 282 -7.42 17.30 -12.25
N ARG A 283 -8.33 18.18 -11.86
CA ARG A 283 -9.73 18.13 -12.32
C ARG A 283 -9.91 19.16 -13.39
N ASP A 284 -10.38 18.71 -14.56
CA ASP A 284 -10.83 19.67 -15.55
C ASP A 284 -12.03 20.46 -15.00
N THR A 285 -12.22 21.66 -15.51
CA THR A 285 -13.32 22.59 -15.22
C THR A 285 -14.71 21.96 -15.29
N ASP A 286 -14.89 20.94 -16.15
CA ASP A 286 -16.11 20.14 -16.27
C ASP A 286 -16.33 19.11 -15.13
N GLY A 287 -15.41 19.05 -14.17
CA GLY A 287 -15.42 18.07 -13.07
C GLY A 287 -15.08 16.64 -13.52
N GLN A 288 -14.57 16.47 -14.75
CA GLN A 288 -13.97 15.21 -15.15
C GLN A 288 -12.59 15.10 -14.52
N ILE A 289 -12.28 13.92 -13.98
CA ILE A 289 -10.94 13.63 -13.48
C ILE A 289 -9.99 13.74 -14.67
N GLY A 290 -9.15 14.78 -14.62
CA GLY A 290 -8.20 15.14 -15.65
C GLY A 290 -7.09 14.10 -15.75
N TRP A 291 -5.97 14.53 -16.30
CA TRP A 291 -4.85 13.65 -16.56
C TRP A 291 -3.86 13.77 -15.41
N ASP A 292 -3.47 12.65 -14.83
CA ASP A 292 -2.49 12.67 -13.75
C ASP A 292 -1.14 13.04 -14.33
N THR A 293 -0.48 13.98 -13.65
CA THR A 293 0.86 14.42 -14.02
C THR A 293 1.87 13.86 -13.03
N VAL A 294 2.76 13.02 -13.54
CA VAL A 294 3.82 12.40 -12.75
C VAL A 294 5.14 13.16 -12.92
N TYR A 295 5.79 13.41 -11.80
CA TYR A 295 7.09 14.07 -11.64
C TYR A 295 8.06 13.11 -10.95
N LEU A 296 9.30 13.02 -11.44
CA LEU A 296 10.38 12.31 -10.76
C LEU A 296 11.57 13.23 -10.52
N TYR A 297 12.08 13.25 -9.30
CA TYR A 297 13.19 14.09 -8.89
C TYR A 297 14.21 13.30 -8.09
N ASP A 298 15.48 13.68 -8.19
CA ASP A 298 16.47 13.41 -7.15
C ASP A 298 16.27 14.45 -6.05
N TRP A 299 15.69 14.03 -4.93
CA TRP A 299 15.34 14.97 -3.86
C TRP A 299 16.57 15.51 -3.11
N GLN A 300 17.71 14.82 -3.18
CA GLN A 300 18.92 15.28 -2.50
C GLN A 300 19.57 16.45 -3.22
N CYS A 301 19.56 16.46 -4.55
CA CYS A 301 20.14 17.56 -5.34
C CYS A 301 19.11 18.48 -6.00
N GLY A 302 17.82 18.17 -5.91
CA GLY A 302 16.74 18.92 -6.55
C GLY A 302 16.70 18.78 -8.08
N SER A 303 17.42 17.82 -8.66
CA SER A 303 17.49 17.66 -10.11
C SER A 303 16.29 16.86 -10.63
N PRO A 304 15.58 17.33 -11.69
CA PRO A 304 14.51 16.56 -12.29
C PRO A 304 15.08 15.33 -13.00
N ILE A 305 14.47 14.18 -12.76
CA ILE A 305 14.69 12.95 -13.55
C ILE A 305 13.67 12.93 -14.69
N ILE A 306 12.42 13.31 -14.38
CA ILE A 306 11.31 13.48 -15.32
C ILE A 306 10.56 14.76 -14.93
N THR A 307 10.45 15.69 -15.89
CA THR A 307 9.93 17.05 -15.64
C THR A 307 8.41 17.11 -15.53
N ALA A 308 7.68 16.32 -16.31
CA ALA A 308 6.23 16.14 -16.21
C ALA A 308 5.81 15.12 -17.28
N GLN A 309 4.91 14.20 -16.93
CA GLN A 309 4.19 13.40 -17.92
C GLN A 309 2.72 13.34 -17.56
N SER A 310 1.91 14.05 -18.34
CA SER A 310 0.45 13.93 -18.28
C SER A 310 0.00 12.62 -18.89
N GLY A 311 -1.11 12.12 -18.35
CA GLY A 311 -1.85 10.97 -18.85
C GLY A 311 -1.34 9.62 -18.42
N CYS A 312 -0.67 9.64 -17.29
CA CYS A 312 -0.56 8.47 -16.45
C CYS A 312 -1.90 8.25 -15.72
N GLY A 313 -2.19 7.02 -15.33
CA GLY A 313 -3.28 6.77 -14.38
C GLY A 313 -2.83 7.14 -12.97
N HIS A 314 -3.81 7.15 -12.06
CA HIS A 314 -3.63 7.71 -10.73
C HIS A 314 -2.82 6.77 -9.84
N GLY A 315 -1.95 7.38 -9.03
CA GLY A 315 -0.99 6.69 -8.17
C GLY A 315 0.14 5.98 -8.92
N PHE A 316 1.11 5.49 -8.15
CA PHE A 316 2.22 4.68 -8.64
C PHE A 316 2.80 3.86 -7.49
N ALA A 317 3.66 2.91 -7.81
CA ALA A 317 4.45 2.18 -6.81
C ALA A 317 5.88 2.00 -7.27
N PHE A 318 6.83 2.24 -6.38
CA PHE A 318 8.18 1.71 -6.55
C PHE A 318 8.18 0.19 -6.32
N LEU A 319 8.71 -0.56 -7.29
CA LEU A 319 9.04 -1.98 -7.11
C LEU A 319 10.48 -2.15 -6.64
N THR A 320 11.35 -1.26 -7.12
CA THR A 320 12.74 -1.06 -6.70
C THR A 320 13.05 0.42 -6.87
N PRO A 321 14.17 0.95 -6.37
CA PRO A 321 14.48 2.38 -6.55
C PRO A 321 14.65 2.77 -8.03
N GLN A 322 14.82 1.80 -8.95
CA GLN A 322 14.96 2.01 -10.40
C GLN A 322 13.76 1.52 -11.23
N ILE A 323 12.73 0.92 -10.62
CA ILE A 323 11.58 0.38 -11.35
C ILE A 323 10.29 0.92 -10.75
N LEU A 324 9.56 1.68 -11.57
CA LEU A 324 8.29 2.31 -11.22
C LEU A 324 7.16 1.58 -11.94
N LEU A 325 6.09 1.28 -11.21
CA LEU A 325 4.87 0.70 -11.72
C LEU A 325 3.79 1.78 -11.72
N ILE A 326 3.27 2.11 -12.92
CA ILE A 326 2.21 3.11 -13.07
C ILE A 326 1.00 2.46 -13.74
N PRO A 327 -0.18 2.56 -13.14
CA PRO A 327 -1.46 2.23 -13.75
C PRO A 327 -1.72 3.00 -15.04
N ASN A 328 -2.20 2.32 -16.09
CA ASN A 328 -2.59 2.94 -17.35
C ASN A 328 -4.06 2.66 -17.62
N ARG A 329 -4.92 3.60 -17.23
CA ARG A 329 -6.37 3.52 -17.40
C ARG A 329 -6.78 3.38 -18.88
N HIS A 330 -6.07 4.07 -19.78
CA HIS A 330 -6.41 4.09 -21.20
C HIS A 330 -6.22 2.74 -21.88
N HIS A 331 -5.25 1.96 -21.41
CA HIS A 331 -4.94 0.65 -21.99
C HIS A 331 -5.39 -0.51 -21.10
N ASN A 332 -6.11 -0.21 -20.00
CA ASN A 332 -6.45 -1.15 -18.94
C ASN A 332 -5.25 -2.05 -18.60
N ALA A 333 -4.13 -1.42 -18.24
CA ALA A 333 -2.85 -2.10 -18.07
C ALA A 333 -2.04 -1.49 -16.93
N LEU A 334 -0.98 -2.17 -16.53
CA LEU A 334 0.05 -1.66 -15.64
C LEU A 334 1.33 -1.45 -16.44
N ASP A 335 1.78 -0.21 -16.53
CA ASP A 335 2.99 0.15 -17.25
C ASP A 335 4.18 0.15 -16.30
N VAL A 336 5.26 -0.51 -16.71
CA VAL A 336 6.51 -0.58 -15.96
C VAL A 336 7.52 0.32 -16.63
N PHE A 337 8.14 1.17 -15.83
CA PHE A 337 9.15 2.13 -16.26
C PHE A 337 10.46 1.83 -15.55
N ARG A 338 11.57 1.97 -16.29
CA ARG A 338 12.91 1.93 -15.71
C ARG A 338 13.44 3.35 -15.55
N ILE A 339 13.64 3.76 -14.31
CA ILE A 339 14.21 5.06 -13.96
C ILE A 339 15.69 5.03 -14.36
N PRO A 340 16.18 6.03 -15.11
CA PRO A 340 17.59 6.08 -15.49
C PRO A 340 18.47 6.32 -14.25
N PRO A 341 19.77 5.96 -14.31
CA PRO A 341 20.72 6.31 -13.26
C PRO A 341 20.74 7.82 -12.99
N MET A 342 21.01 8.22 -11.74
CA MET A 342 21.09 9.62 -11.36
C MET A 342 22.17 10.37 -12.17
N GLY A 343 21.91 11.64 -12.48
CA GLY A 343 22.80 12.49 -13.28
C GLY A 343 22.64 12.35 -14.80
N THR A 344 21.77 11.46 -15.29
CA THR A 344 21.39 11.47 -16.72
C THR A 344 20.51 12.68 -17.04
N THR A 345 20.61 13.18 -18.28
CA THR A 345 19.74 14.25 -18.77
C THR A 345 18.26 13.90 -18.58
N PRO A 346 17.42 14.81 -18.05
CA PRO A 346 16.00 14.57 -17.87
C PRO A 346 15.35 14.08 -19.16
N CYS A 347 14.44 13.12 -19.06
CA CYS A 347 13.79 12.54 -20.24
C CYS A 347 12.28 12.34 -20.04
N LYS A 348 11.56 12.19 -21.16
CA LYS A 348 10.11 11.91 -21.12
C LYS A 348 9.86 10.49 -20.62
N LEU A 349 8.91 10.32 -19.71
CA LEU A 349 8.54 9.03 -19.12
C LEU A 349 8.22 7.95 -20.18
N ALA A 350 7.59 8.33 -21.29
CA ALA A 350 7.29 7.41 -22.40
C ALA A 350 8.53 6.69 -22.96
N LYS A 351 9.74 7.27 -22.87
CA LYS A 351 11.00 6.65 -23.30
C LYS A 351 11.53 5.62 -22.30
N LEU A 352 11.04 5.66 -21.07
CA LEU A 352 11.47 4.79 -19.97
C LEU A 352 10.58 3.55 -19.81
N LYS A 353 9.45 3.49 -20.52
CA LYS A 353 8.54 2.35 -20.50
C LYS A 353 9.24 1.10 -21.02
N ILE A 354 9.35 0.08 -20.18
CA ILE A 354 9.99 -1.20 -20.53
C ILE A 354 8.96 -2.26 -20.95
N VAL A 355 7.83 -2.36 -20.27
CA VAL A 355 6.78 -3.35 -20.55
C VAL A 355 5.43 -2.88 -20.00
N SER A 356 4.34 -3.37 -20.57
CA SER A 356 2.97 -3.17 -20.11
C SER A 356 2.32 -4.50 -19.79
N PHE A 357 1.56 -4.58 -18.71
CA PHE A 357 0.87 -5.77 -18.25
C PHE A 357 -0.63 -5.53 -18.30
N SER A 358 -1.33 -6.09 -19.29
CA SER A 358 -2.78 -5.90 -19.41
C SER A 358 -3.49 -6.48 -18.20
N LEU A 359 -4.45 -5.75 -17.68
CA LEU A 359 -5.37 -6.18 -16.63
C LEU A 359 -6.46 -7.11 -17.23
N PRO A 360 -7.27 -7.80 -16.40
CA PRO A 360 -8.36 -8.63 -16.89
C PRO A 360 -9.32 -7.87 -17.82
N GLU A 361 -9.83 -8.53 -18.87
CA GLU A 361 -10.73 -7.90 -19.84
C GLU A 361 -12.07 -7.46 -19.23
N ASN A 362 -12.54 -8.12 -18.17
CA ASN A 362 -13.70 -7.68 -17.41
C ASN A 362 -13.45 -6.36 -16.64
N LEU A 363 -12.19 -5.97 -16.49
CA LEU A 363 -11.80 -4.64 -16.03
C LEU A 363 -11.63 -3.63 -17.17
N ASN A 364 -12.16 -3.87 -18.38
CA ASN A 364 -12.04 -2.92 -19.50
C ASN A 364 -13.30 -2.05 -19.69
N ARG A 365 -14.09 -1.77 -18.64
CA ARG A 365 -15.27 -0.89 -18.76
C ARG A 365 -14.84 0.58 -18.66
N SER A 366 -15.59 1.45 -19.31
CA SER A 366 -15.24 2.83 -19.68
C SER A 366 -15.10 3.84 -18.51
N SER A 367 -15.28 3.41 -17.26
CA SER A 367 -15.48 4.29 -16.09
C SER A 367 -14.66 3.82 -14.88
N HIS A 368 -13.41 3.43 -15.10
CA HIS A 368 -12.55 2.89 -14.06
C HIS A 368 -11.70 3.95 -13.39
N TYR A 369 -11.73 3.93 -12.07
CA TYR A 369 -10.82 4.70 -11.24
C TYR A 369 -9.96 3.69 -10.50
N LEU A 370 -8.73 3.51 -10.96
CA LEU A 370 -7.75 3.03 -10.00
C LEU A 370 -7.43 4.22 -9.11
N VAL A 371 -7.67 4.06 -7.82
CA VAL A 371 -7.60 5.16 -6.88
C VAL A 371 -6.23 5.20 -6.22
N GLU A 372 -5.61 4.06 -5.93
CA GLU A 372 -4.39 4.06 -5.13
C GLU A 372 -3.47 2.91 -5.46
N CYS A 373 -2.17 3.16 -5.27
CA CYS A 373 -1.13 2.16 -5.37
C CYS A 373 -0.19 2.29 -4.17
N PHE A 374 0.07 1.18 -3.48
CA PHE A 374 0.96 1.16 -2.32
C PHE A 374 1.89 -0.05 -2.36
N SER A 375 3.15 0.19 -2.01
CA SER A 375 4.22 -0.79 -2.05
C SER A 375 4.99 -0.72 -0.73
N GLN A 376 4.60 -1.50 0.29
CA GLN A 376 5.28 -1.45 1.59
C GLN A 376 5.76 -2.82 2.09
N PRO A 377 7.02 -2.93 2.55
CA PRO A 377 8.03 -1.88 2.60
C PRO A 377 8.67 -1.59 1.23
N ASN A 378 9.27 -0.40 1.10
CA ASN A 378 10.12 -0.04 -0.03
C ASN A 378 11.52 -0.63 0.11
N SER A 379 12.23 -0.70 -1.02
CA SER A 379 13.61 -1.20 -1.09
C SER A 379 14.54 -0.25 -0.36
N ARG A 380 15.24 -0.76 0.65
CA ARG A 380 16.11 0.06 1.50
C ARG A 380 17.56 -0.05 1.04
N GLU A 381 18.24 1.07 0.92
CA GLU A 381 19.69 1.10 0.68
C GLU A 381 20.50 1.05 1.99
N PHE A 382 19.92 1.47 3.11
CA PHE A 382 20.61 1.66 4.39
C PHE A 382 19.92 0.94 5.55
N GLY A 383 20.70 0.58 6.58
CA GLY A 383 20.19 -0.05 7.80
C GLY A 383 19.37 0.92 8.64
N VAL A 384 18.23 0.45 9.14
CA VAL A 384 17.20 1.27 9.80
C VAL A 384 17.43 1.39 11.31
N SER A 385 17.31 2.59 11.86
CA SER A 385 17.11 2.76 13.30
C SER A 385 15.67 2.42 13.67
N GLY A 386 15.43 1.24 14.25
CA GLY A 386 14.12 0.87 14.79
C GLY A 386 14.24 -0.18 15.88
N TYR A 387 13.13 -0.47 16.56
CA TYR A 387 13.10 -1.37 17.71
C TYR A 387 12.51 -2.73 17.36
N ALA A 388 11.79 -2.82 16.25
CA ALA A 388 11.34 -4.11 15.73
C ALA A 388 12.55 -5.02 15.44
N PRO A 389 12.60 -6.25 15.97
CA PRO A 389 13.70 -7.19 15.72
C PRO A 389 13.79 -7.66 14.26
N PHE A 390 12.70 -7.53 13.50
CA PHE A 390 12.57 -8.00 12.13
C PHE A 390 11.87 -6.97 11.25
N TYR A 391 12.33 -6.88 10.01
CA TYR A 391 11.72 -6.06 8.97
C TYR A 391 11.28 -6.92 7.80
N ASN A 392 10.16 -6.59 7.16
CA ASN A 392 9.77 -7.26 5.94
C ASN A 392 10.80 -7.00 4.82
N VAL A 393 11.10 -8.03 4.04
CA VAL A 393 11.92 -7.94 2.84
C VAL A 393 11.10 -7.24 1.75
N ALA A 394 11.60 -6.12 1.23
CA ALA A 394 10.94 -5.36 0.18
C ALA A 394 10.62 -6.22 -1.04
N ASP A 395 11.58 -7.00 -1.53
CA ASP A 395 11.40 -7.85 -2.73
C ASP A 395 10.24 -8.84 -2.60
N LYS A 396 9.94 -9.29 -1.37
CA LYS A 396 8.88 -10.26 -1.09
C LYS A 396 7.55 -9.61 -0.77
N ALA A 397 7.51 -8.29 -0.65
CA ALA A 397 6.30 -7.57 -0.32
C ALA A 397 5.23 -7.69 -1.42
N ILE A 398 4.04 -7.22 -1.09
CA ILE A 398 2.95 -7.05 -2.03
C ILE A 398 2.86 -5.60 -2.49
N VAL A 399 2.29 -5.43 -3.68
CA VAL A 399 1.82 -4.14 -4.18
C VAL A 399 0.30 -4.19 -4.17
N ARG A 400 -0.34 -3.26 -3.46
CA ARG A 400 -1.79 -3.14 -3.41
C ARG A 400 -2.27 -2.04 -4.35
N PHE A 401 -3.39 -2.31 -4.98
CA PHE A 401 -4.12 -1.45 -5.89
C PHE A 401 -5.56 -1.40 -5.42
N LEU A 402 -6.13 -0.21 -5.22
CA LEU A 402 -7.56 -0.06 -5.02
C LEU A 402 -8.23 0.23 -6.36
N TYR A 403 -8.96 -0.75 -6.89
CA TYR A 403 -9.65 -0.65 -8.16
C TYR A 403 -11.13 -0.35 -7.93
N VAL A 404 -11.64 0.72 -8.51
CA VAL A 404 -13.04 1.11 -8.37
C VAL A 404 -13.71 1.05 -9.75
N ILE A 405 -14.67 0.15 -9.88
CA ILE A 405 -15.49 -0.03 -11.06
C ILE A 405 -16.79 0.72 -10.83
N ASN A 406 -17.04 1.71 -11.68
CA ASN A 406 -18.31 2.39 -11.66
C ASN A 406 -19.24 1.76 -12.69
N GLU A 407 -20.18 0.91 -12.26
CA GLU A 407 -21.18 0.32 -13.16
C GLU A 407 -22.32 1.32 -13.48
N PHE A 408 -21.97 2.52 -13.94
CA PHE A 408 -22.96 3.38 -14.60
C PHE A 408 -23.29 2.77 -15.97
N SER A 409 -24.35 1.98 -16.02
CA SER A 409 -25.09 1.74 -17.25
C SER A 409 -25.70 3.07 -17.68
N GLU A 410 -25.36 3.56 -18.88
CA GLU A 410 -25.95 4.76 -19.48
C GLU A 410 -27.50 4.70 -19.55
N GLU A 411 -28.10 3.52 -19.35
CA GLU A 411 -29.55 3.28 -19.40
C GLU A 411 -30.22 3.08 -18.03
N LEU A 412 -29.51 3.08 -16.88
CA LEU A 412 -30.14 2.81 -15.58
C LEU A 412 -30.47 4.09 -14.81
N ASP A 413 -31.76 4.19 -14.45
CA ASP A 413 -32.41 5.32 -13.77
C ASP A 413 -31.56 5.97 -12.68
N ILE A 414 -31.49 7.30 -12.75
CA ILE A 414 -30.78 8.23 -11.86
C ILE A 414 -31.30 8.15 -10.39
N TYR A 415 -32.25 7.27 -10.10
CA TYR A 415 -33.02 7.23 -8.86
C TYR A 415 -32.81 5.99 -7.99
N SER A 416 -31.94 5.03 -8.35
CA SER A 416 -31.59 3.97 -7.41
C SER A 416 -30.47 4.46 -6.48
N ASP A 417 -30.80 4.66 -5.20
CA ASP A 417 -29.86 5.01 -4.11
C ASP A 417 -28.70 4.00 -3.94
N GLU A 418 -28.76 2.85 -4.60
CA GLU A 418 -27.66 1.89 -4.70
C GLU A 418 -26.83 2.18 -5.96
N SER A 419 -26.01 3.23 -5.93
CA SER A 419 -24.98 3.41 -6.96
C SER A 419 -24.10 2.15 -7.00
N GLY A 420 -24.12 1.42 -8.12
CA GLY A 420 -23.39 0.15 -8.35
C GLY A 420 -21.87 0.31 -8.43
N ILE A 421 -21.28 1.15 -7.59
CA ILE A 421 -19.84 1.29 -7.49
C ILE A 421 -19.31 0.05 -6.77
N GLN A 422 -18.50 -0.73 -7.48
CA GLN A 422 -17.86 -1.93 -6.94
C GLN A 422 -16.37 -1.67 -6.78
N GLY A 423 -15.89 -1.76 -5.54
CA GLY A 423 -14.46 -1.77 -5.24
C GLY A 423 -13.86 -3.17 -5.33
N PHE A 424 -12.61 -3.25 -5.77
CA PHE A 424 -11.79 -4.44 -5.74
C PHE A 424 -10.41 -4.08 -5.23
N ASP A 425 -9.98 -4.81 -4.22
CA ASP A 425 -8.59 -4.83 -3.83
C ASP A 425 -7.82 -5.75 -4.77
N PHE A 426 -6.89 -5.18 -5.51
CA PHE A 426 -6.03 -5.88 -6.43
C PHE A 426 -4.59 -5.92 -5.88
N PHE A 427 -4.01 -7.11 -5.79
CA PHE A 427 -2.69 -7.31 -5.17
C PHE A 427 -1.74 -7.97 -6.13
N ILE A 428 -0.47 -7.58 -6.10
CA ILE A 428 0.62 -8.19 -6.86
C ILE A 428 1.71 -8.63 -5.89
N LEU A 429 2.14 -9.89 -5.98
CA LEU A 429 3.34 -10.37 -5.31
C LEU A 429 4.57 -9.81 -6.03
N ARG A 430 5.33 -8.96 -5.35
CA ARG A 430 6.44 -8.20 -5.97
C ARG A 430 7.51 -9.13 -6.53
N GLU A 431 7.97 -10.13 -5.78
CA GLU A 431 9.04 -11.04 -6.20
C GLU A 431 8.76 -11.75 -7.53
N PRO A 432 7.67 -12.54 -7.69
CA PRO A 432 7.38 -13.19 -8.96
C PRO A 432 7.08 -12.19 -10.09
N PHE A 433 6.47 -11.04 -9.78
CA PHE A 433 6.24 -9.99 -10.79
C PHE A 433 7.55 -9.38 -11.31
N MET A 434 8.53 -9.14 -10.43
CA MET A 434 9.87 -8.69 -10.81
C MET A 434 10.61 -9.70 -11.68
N ARG A 435 10.45 -11.01 -11.43
CA ARG A 435 10.98 -12.06 -12.32
C ARG A 435 10.37 -11.96 -13.72
N LEU A 436 9.06 -11.73 -13.82
CA LEU A 436 8.37 -11.54 -15.10
C LEU A 436 8.87 -10.29 -15.83
N ILE A 437 9.02 -9.15 -15.13
CA ILE A 437 9.60 -7.92 -15.70
C ILE A 437 10.99 -8.20 -16.28
N ASN A 438 11.86 -8.86 -15.52
CA ASN A 438 13.22 -9.18 -15.95
C ASN A 438 13.25 -10.12 -17.17
N GLN A 439 12.37 -11.12 -17.23
CA GLN A 439 12.23 -11.98 -18.40
C GLN A 439 11.73 -11.21 -19.62
N SER A 440 10.75 -10.33 -19.42
CA SER A 440 10.09 -9.58 -20.48
C SER A 440 10.96 -8.50 -21.08
N SER A 441 11.86 -7.91 -20.28
CA SER A 441 12.86 -6.93 -20.74
C SER A 441 13.82 -7.49 -21.80
N LYS A 442 13.93 -8.82 -21.90
CA LYS A 442 14.71 -9.50 -22.94
C LYS A 442 13.91 -9.78 -24.21
N SER A 443 12.58 -9.69 -24.12
CA SER A 443 11.66 -9.94 -25.23
C SER A 443 11.34 -8.64 -25.97
N LYS A 444 10.94 -8.74 -27.25
CA LYS A 444 10.44 -7.58 -28.02
C LYS A 444 8.96 -7.25 -27.69
N LEU A 445 8.29 -8.08 -26.88
CA LEU A 445 6.88 -7.89 -26.56
C LEU A 445 6.74 -6.70 -25.60
N ARG A 446 5.98 -5.69 -26.03
CA ARG A 446 5.73 -4.48 -25.24
C ARG A 446 4.55 -4.63 -24.28
N THR A 447 3.66 -5.59 -24.53
CA THR A 447 2.45 -5.80 -23.73
C THR A 447 2.23 -7.30 -23.48
N ILE A 448 1.97 -7.66 -22.23
CA ILE A 448 1.74 -9.03 -21.78
C ILE A 448 0.29 -9.15 -21.32
N LYS A 449 -0.47 -10.04 -21.97
CA LYS A 449 -1.88 -10.25 -21.63
C LYS A 449 -2.04 -10.84 -20.24
N TRP A 450 -3.08 -10.44 -19.53
CA TRP A 450 -3.45 -10.92 -18.18
C TRP A 450 -3.28 -12.43 -17.99
N SER A 451 -3.81 -13.24 -18.92
CA SER A 451 -3.77 -14.70 -18.85
C SER A 451 -2.36 -15.31 -18.75
N HIS A 452 -1.32 -14.56 -19.12
CA HIS A 452 0.07 -15.02 -19.06
C HIS A 452 0.81 -14.59 -17.78
N TRP A 453 0.30 -13.59 -17.05
CA TRP A 453 1.02 -13.05 -15.88
C TRP A 453 0.15 -12.99 -14.62
N GLY A 454 -1.09 -12.49 -14.74
CA GLY A 454 -1.96 -12.16 -13.62
C GLY A 454 -2.17 -13.32 -12.65
N PRO A 455 -2.71 -14.48 -13.10
CA PRO A 455 -2.98 -15.60 -12.21
C PRO A 455 -1.77 -16.12 -11.39
N TRP A 456 -0.55 -15.88 -11.86
CA TRP A 456 0.68 -16.40 -11.25
C TRP A 456 1.22 -15.54 -10.11
N CYS A 457 0.95 -14.25 -10.13
CA CYS A 457 1.57 -13.29 -9.21
C CYS A 457 0.61 -12.24 -8.71
N SER A 458 -0.70 -12.39 -8.92
CA SER A 458 -1.67 -11.43 -8.47
C SER A 458 -2.95 -12.07 -7.96
N HIS A 459 -3.69 -11.31 -7.17
CA HIS A 459 -4.94 -11.73 -6.59
C HIS A 459 -5.92 -10.55 -6.53
N MET A 460 -7.21 -10.82 -6.59
CA MET A 460 -8.25 -9.80 -6.51
C MET A 460 -9.30 -10.23 -5.51
N VAL A 461 -9.62 -9.34 -4.58
CA VAL A 461 -10.67 -9.52 -3.57
C VAL A 461 -11.68 -8.41 -3.77
N LYS A 462 -12.97 -8.72 -3.71
CA LYS A 462 -14.02 -7.70 -3.74
C LYS A 462 -13.86 -6.83 -2.49
N ALA A 463 -13.64 -5.53 -2.67
CA ALA A 463 -13.63 -4.58 -1.56
C ALA A 463 -15.09 -4.31 -1.19
N ILE A 464 -15.47 -4.68 0.03
CA ILE A 464 -16.88 -4.64 0.45
C ILE A 464 -17.32 -3.22 0.79
N ASN A 465 -16.38 -2.29 1.04
CA ASN A 465 -16.65 -0.84 1.08
C ASN A 465 -15.45 -0.07 0.54
N HIS A 466 -15.72 1.08 -0.08
CA HIS A 466 -14.71 2.08 -0.37
C HIS A 466 -14.29 2.76 0.94
N GLU A 467 -13.45 2.09 1.73
CA GLU A 467 -12.68 2.81 2.75
C GLU A 467 -11.83 3.83 2.01
N HIS A 468 -12.09 5.12 2.23
CA HIS A 468 -11.32 6.21 1.63
C HIS A 468 -9.86 6.12 2.11
N GLY A 469 -9.01 5.56 1.26
CA GLY A 469 -7.61 5.90 1.09
C GLY A 469 -6.60 5.73 2.22
N CYS A 470 -6.83 4.81 3.15
CA CYS A 470 -5.81 4.57 4.18
C CYS A 470 -4.60 3.80 3.61
N ALA A 471 -3.49 4.53 3.44
CA ALA A 471 -2.19 4.03 3.03
C ALA A 471 -1.51 3.21 4.14
N GLY A 472 -1.80 1.91 4.21
CA GLY A 472 -1.13 1.02 5.18
C GLY A 472 -1.87 -0.26 5.54
N THR A 473 -2.77 -0.72 4.68
CA THR A 473 -3.44 -2.04 4.84
C THR A 473 -2.52 -3.21 4.54
N ALA A 474 -1.28 -2.97 4.09
CA ALA A 474 -0.31 -3.97 3.70
C ALA A 474 0.99 -3.82 4.51
N ALA A 475 1.54 -4.95 4.98
CA ALA A 475 2.85 -5.03 5.61
C ALA A 475 3.59 -6.26 5.10
N GLY A 476 4.50 -6.05 4.14
CA GLY A 476 5.29 -7.14 3.57
C GLY A 476 4.40 -8.09 2.78
N GLN A 477 4.27 -9.34 3.24
CA GLN A 477 3.46 -10.37 2.56
C GLN A 477 2.01 -10.43 3.07
N ARG A 478 1.60 -9.51 3.94
CA ARG A 478 0.32 -9.56 4.65
C ARG A 478 -0.55 -8.36 4.33
N ILE A 479 -1.86 -8.60 4.29
CA ILE A 479 -2.89 -7.58 4.11
C ILE A 479 -3.91 -7.72 5.22
N VAL A 480 -4.39 -6.59 5.71
CA VAL A 480 -5.54 -6.52 6.60
C VAL A 480 -6.72 -5.88 5.87
N ILE A 481 -7.89 -6.49 6.00
CA ILE A 481 -9.15 -5.98 5.44
C ILE A 481 -10.22 -6.04 6.54
N SER A 482 -11.10 -5.02 6.55
CA SER A 482 -12.32 -4.99 7.36
C SER A 482 -13.53 -4.75 6.46
N GLU A 483 -14.65 -5.34 6.81
CA GLU A 483 -15.92 -5.06 6.13
C GLU A 483 -16.62 -3.91 6.87
N ASN A 484 -16.31 -2.65 6.57
CA ASN A 484 -16.98 -1.53 7.24
C ASN A 484 -18.41 -1.26 6.72
N ASN A 485 -19.39 -2.08 7.11
CA ASN A 485 -20.80 -1.84 6.78
C ASN A 485 -21.52 -1.03 7.89
N GLY A 486 -20.80 -0.19 8.65
CA GLY A 486 -21.33 0.53 9.82
C GLY A 486 -21.64 -0.34 11.05
N SER A 487 -21.55 -1.67 10.90
CA SER A 487 -21.66 -2.65 11.98
C SER A 487 -20.28 -3.20 12.37
N PRO A 488 -20.08 -3.66 13.62
CA PRO A 488 -18.83 -4.31 13.99
C PRO A 488 -18.59 -5.56 13.14
N THR A 489 -17.42 -5.64 12.50
CA THR A 489 -17.03 -6.76 11.63
C THR A 489 -15.70 -7.36 12.07
N PRO A 490 -15.48 -8.65 11.78
CA PRO A 490 -14.19 -9.26 12.06
C PRO A 490 -13.12 -8.68 11.13
N ILE A 491 -11.90 -8.59 11.65
CA ILE A 491 -10.71 -8.25 10.88
C ILE A 491 -10.22 -9.51 10.19
N ARG A 492 -9.90 -9.39 8.90
CA ARG A 492 -9.40 -10.49 8.07
C ARG A 492 -7.96 -10.19 7.67
N ILE A 493 -7.05 -11.14 7.92
CA ILE A 493 -5.65 -11.06 7.52
C ILE A 493 -5.41 -12.07 6.42
N PHE A 494 -4.91 -11.58 5.28
CA PHE A 494 -4.50 -12.39 4.15
C PHE A 494 -2.98 -12.49 4.16
N ASP A 495 -2.44 -13.68 4.42
CA ASP A 495 -1.00 -13.96 4.38
C ASP A 495 -0.64 -14.67 3.07
N PHE A 496 0.10 -13.97 2.21
CA PHE A 496 0.55 -14.46 0.91
C PHE A 496 1.93 -15.13 0.96
N ASN A 497 2.48 -15.36 2.15
CA ASN A 497 3.72 -16.08 2.31
C ASN A 497 3.57 -17.53 1.82
N GLN A 498 4.16 -17.83 0.66
CA GLN A 498 4.02 -19.14 0.01
C GLN A 498 4.61 -20.29 0.83
N TYR A 499 5.60 -20.03 1.70
CA TYR A 499 6.10 -21.06 2.61
C TYR A 499 5.09 -21.38 3.70
N THR A 500 4.45 -20.37 4.26
CA THR A 500 3.39 -20.54 5.25
C THR A 500 2.20 -21.26 4.64
N VAL A 501 1.77 -20.86 3.43
CA VAL A 501 0.70 -21.52 2.66
C VAL A 501 1.00 -23.01 2.45
N HIS A 502 2.21 -23.35 1.98
CA HIS A 502 2.60 -24.75 1.78
C HIS A 502 2.67 -25.54 3.09
N ALA A 503 3.29 -24.99 4.13
CA ALA A 503 3.40 -25.66 5.43
C ALA A 503 2.00 -25.93 6.02
N TYR A 504 1.12 -24.95 5.94
CA TYR A 504 -0.23 -25.09 6.46
C TYR A 504 -1.06 -26.11 5.64
N HIS A 505 -0.86 -26.22 4.33
CA HIS A 505 -1.41 -27.32 3.51
C HIS A 505 -0.96 -28.71 3.98
N ASP A 506 0.32 -28.85 4.33
CA ASP A 506 0.87 -30.12 4.81
C ASP A 506 0.32 -30.50 6.20
N HIS A 507 0.04 -29.51 7.06
CA HIS A 507 -0.44 -29.72 8.43
C HIS A 507 -1.97 -29.84 8.57
N GLN A 508 -2.77 -29.20 7.70
CA GLN A 508 -4.24 -29.23 7.79
C GLN A 508 -4.86 -30.64 7.67
N ALA A 509 -4.07 -31.65 7.30
CA ALA A 509 -4.46 -33.04 7.42
C ALA A 509 -4.73 -33.48 8.88
N THR A 510 -4.44 -32.66 9.90
CA THR A 510 -4.41 -33.13 11.29
C THR A 510 -5.20 -32.35 12.35
N ASN A 511 -5.49 -31.04 12.25
CA ASN A 511 -6.33 -30.34 13.26
C ASN A 511 -6.86 -28.94 12.84
N SER A 512 -8.06 -28.60 13.32
CA SER A 512 -8.82 -27.36 13.05
C SER A 512 -8.37 -26.18 13.92
N THR A 513 -7.82 -25.13 13.30
CA THR A 513 -7.51 -23.82 13.92
C THR A 513 -8.31 -22.70 13.25
N ASN A 514 -8.29 -21.47 13.81
CA ASN A 514 -9.06 -20.31 13.32
C ASN A 514 -8.61 -19.75 11.96
N ALA A 515 -7.53 -20.30 11.40
CA ALA A 515 -7.08 -19.98 10.06
C ALA A 515 -7.83 -20.89 9.06
N SER A 516 -8.21 -20.34 7.92
CA SER A 516 -8.71 -21.10 6.78
C SER A 516 -7.75 -20.90 5.61
N ILE A 517 -7.35 -21.99 4.96
CA ILE A 517 -6.79 -21.86 3.61
C ILE A 517 -7.94 -21.57 2.68
N HIS A 518 -7.80 -20.48 1.94
CA HIS A 518 -8.56 -20.28 0.73
C HIS A 518 -7.62 -20.53 -0.45
N VAL A 519 -7.76 -21.69 -1.06
CA VAL A 519 -7.37 -21.85 -2.47
C VAL A 519 -8.55 -21.31 -3.25
N PRO A 520 -8.41 -20.22 -4.02
CA PRO A 520 -9.53 -19.68 -4.78
C PRO A 520 -10.17 -20.79 -5.60
N GLY A 521 -11.48 -20.99 -5.39
CA GLY A 521 -12.23 -22.05 -6.05
C GLY A 521 -12.14 -21.92 -7.58
N ALA A 522 -12.36 -23.04 -8.28
CA ALA A 522 -12.28 -23.16 -9.74
C ALA A 522 -13.23 -22.23 -10.54
N ASN A 523 -14.01 -21.39 -9.87
CA ASN A 523 -14.91 -20.39 -10.46
C ASN A 523 -14.20 -19.06 -10.79
N THR A 524 -12.90 -18.94 -10.49
CA THR A 524 -12.04 -17.86 -11.01
C THR A 524 -11.43 -18.30 -12.34
N CYS A 525 -11.39 -17.40 -13.33
CA CYS A 525 -11.02 -17.66 -14.73
C CYS A 525 -9.82 -18.63 -14.88
N SER A 526 -10.07 -19.82 -15.46
CA SER A 526 -9.44 -21.11 -15.12
C SER A 526 -8.11 -21.49 -15.78
N ILE A 527 -7.25 -20.53 -16.16
CA ILE A 527 -6.04 -20.87 -16.95
C ILE A 527 -4.80 -21.15 -16.09
N ALA A 528 -4.74 -20.69 -14.84
CA ALA A 528 -3.60 -20.93 -13.96
C ALA A 528 -4.03 -21.06 -12.49
N LYS A 529 -3.23 -21.81 -11.70
CA LYS A 529 -3.45 -21.93 -10.26
C LYS A 529 -3.29 -20.54 -9.64
N PRO A 530 -4.33 -19.99 -9.03
CA PRO A 530 -4.24 -18.68 -8.41
C PRO A 530 -3.24 -18.72 -7.25
N VAL A 531 -2.63 -17.57 -6.96
CA VAL A 531 -1.77 -17.39 -5.79
C VAL A 531 -2.53 -17.81 -4.53
N GLY A 532 -2.02 -18.81 -3.82
CA GLY A 532 -2.60 -19.26 -2.56
C GLY A 532 -2.26 -18.27 -1.44
N TYR A 533 -3.18 -18.16 -0.48
CA TYR A 533 -3.00 -17.38 0.75
C TYR A 533 -3.65 -18.11 1.92
N ILE A 534 -3.24 -17.73 3.13
CA ILE A 534 -3.94 -18.10 4.36
C ILE A 534 -4.79 -16.93 4.79
N GLU A 535 -6.06 -17.19 5.06
CA GLU A 535 -6.93 -16.22 5.70
C GLU A 535 -6.99 -16.51 7.20
N THR A 536 -6.73 -15.50 8.00
CA THR A 536 -6.91 -15.54 9.45
C THR A 536 -7.93 -14.50 9.85
N VAL A 537 -9.00 -14.92 10.53
CA VAL A 537 -10.13 -14.05 10.89
C VAL A 537 -10.17 -13.84 12.40
N SER A 538 -10.38 -12.60 12.84
CA SER A 538 -10.55 -12.29 14.26
C SER A 538 -11.87 -12.84 14.80
N HIS A 539 -11.84 -13.33 16.04
CA HIS A 539 -13.07 -13.69 16.76
C HIS A 539 -13.83 -12.46 17.24
N GLU A 540 -13.08 -11.47 17.75
CA GLU A 540 -13.65 -10.18 18.13
C GLU A 540 -14.08 -9.43 16.87
N LYS A 541 -15.21 -8.74 16.95
CA LYS A 541 -15.69 -7.83 15.90
C LYS A 541 -15.40 -6.41 16.31
N PHE A 542 -14.92 -5.62 15.36
CA PHE A 542 -14.48 -4.26 15.59
C PHE A 542 -15.30 -3.29 14.77
N LYS A 543 -15.56 -2.11 15.34
CA LYS A 543 -16.20 -1.00 14.63
C LYS A 543 -15.14 0.06 14.34
N PHE A 544 -14.40 -0.16 13.27
CA PHE A 544 -13.42 0.77 12.73
C PHE A 544 -13.89 1.28 11.39
N ASP A 545 -13.55 2.53 11.10
CA ASP A 545 -13.81 3.16 9.81
C ASP A 545 -12.72 2.82 8.79
N SER A 546 -11.50 2.58 9.27
CA SER A 546 -10.44 1.96 8.47
C SER A 546 -9.44 1.18 9.34
N ILE A 547 -8.64 0.31 8.70
CA ILE A 547 -7.62 -0.49 9.38
C ILE A 547 -6.28 -0.38 8.66
N MET A 548 -5.21 -0.30 9.45
CA MET A 548 -3.83 -0.38 8.97
C MET A 548 -3.05 -1.44 9.74
N ILE A 549 -1.92 -1.87 9.21
CA ILE A 549 -1.07 -2.93 9.79
C ILE A 549 0.40 -2.55 9.63
N ASN A 550 1.22 -2.92 10.60
CA ASN A 550 2.66 -3.05 10.42
C ASN A 550 3.12 -4.46 10.79
N ASN A 551 4.43 -4.70 10.88
CA ASN A 551 4.98 -6.04 11.12
C ASN A 551 4.53 -6.66 12.45
N GLN A 552 3.97 -5.88 13.39
CA GLN A 552 3.62 -6.34 14.73
C GLN A 552 2.21 -5.97 15.19
N ASN A 553 1.66 -4.87 14.68
CA ASN A 553 0.50 -4.20 15.24
C ASN A 553 -0.59 -4.01 14.19
N ILE A 554 -1.83 -3.92 14.67
CA ILE A 554 -2.99 -3.49 13.90
C ILE A 554 -3.43 -2.14 14.42
N PHE A 555 -3.83 -1.23 13.54
CA PHE A 555 -4.34 0.09 13.86
C PHE A 555 -5.78 0.18 13.35
N GLY A 556 -6.73 0.09 14.28
CA GLY A 556 -8.13 0.37 14.00
C GLY A 556 -8.39 1.86 14.13
N ILE A 557 -8.85 2.48 13.06
CA ILE A 557 -9.05 3.92 12.97
C ILE A 557 -10.55 4.20 12.98
N LYS A 558 -10.95 5.14 13.82
CA LYS A 558 -12.29 5.69 13.85
C LYS A 558 -12.24 7.14 13.39
N LEU A 559 -12.92 7.44 12.30
CA LEU A 559 -13.05 8.79 11.75
C LEU A 559 -14.14 9.51 12.55
N ASN A 560 -13.73 10.53 13.31
CA ASN A 560 -14.67 11.46 13.92
C ASN A 560 -14.98 12.56 12.91
N VAL A 561 -15.78 12.21 11.90
CA VAL A 561 -16.28 13.17 10.93
C VAL A 561 -17.30 14.06 11.65
N ARG A 562 -16.84 15.23 12.13
CA ARG A 562 -17.77 16.29 12.50
C ARG A 562 -18.37 16.83 11.21
N VAL A 563 -19.50 16.24 10.80
CA VAL A 563 -20.35 16.85 9.79
C VAL A 563 -20.67 18.27 10.28
N PRO A 564 -20.30 19.33 9.55
CA PRO A 564 -20.58 20.70 9.97
C PRO A 564 -22.06 20.84 10.33
N ARG A 565 -22.41 21.54 11.42
CA ARG A 565 -23.83 21.64 11.87
C ARG A 565 -24.77 22.15 10.77
N CYS A 566 -24.26 22.94 9.82
CA CYS A 566 -24.99 23.41 8.64
C CYS A 566 -25.40 22.27 7.69
N ALA A 567 -24.56 21.24 7.55
CA ALA A 567 -24.82 20.04 6.74
C ALA A 567 -25.93 19.16 7.33
N ILE A 568 -25.98 19.04 8.67
CA ILE A 568 -27.09 18.36 9.36
C ILE A 568 -28.40 19.14 9.21
N GLY A 569 -28.33 20.48 9.19
CA GLY A 569 -29.47 21.35 8.87
C GLY A 569 -30.01 21.09 7.47
N LEU A 570 -29.14 21.11 6.45
CA LEU A 570 -29.50 20.84 5.06
C LEU A 570 -30.06 19.43 4.83
N GLN A 571 -29.45 18.39 5.42
CA GLN A 571 -29.95 17.02 5.33
C GLN A 571 -31.35 16.89 5.96
N LYS A 572 -31.57 17.53 7.12
CA LYS A 572 -32.90 17.58 7.76
C LYS A 572 -33.91 18.38 6.95
N THR A 573 -33.49 19.47 6.30
CA THR A 573 -34.36 20.25 5.40
C THR A 573 -34.73 19.46 4.15
N CYS A 574 -33.79 18.72 3.55
CA CYS A 574 -34.09 17.81 2.44
C CYS A 574 -35.06 16.69 2.85
N GLN A 575 -34.84 16.06 4.01
CA GLN A 575 -35.77 15.04 4.54
C GLN A 575 -37.16 15.63 4.87
N ALA A 576 -37.24 16.84 5.41
CA ALA A 576 -38.51 17.53 5.67
C ALA A 576 -39.26 17.85 4.36
N LEU A 577 -38.55 18.30 3.32
CA LEU A 577 -39.13 18.55 2.00
C LEU A 577 -39.62 17.25 1.33
N GLU A 578 -38.91 16.14 1.49
CA GLU A 578 -39.34 14.81 1.01
C GLU A 578 -40.58 14.30 1.72
N HIS A 579 -40.77 14.66 2.99
CA HIS A 579 -41.96 14.35 3.77
C HIS A 579 -43.10 15.37 3.61
N GLY A 580 -42.95 16.37 2.74
CA GLY A 580 -43.99 17.36 2.47
C GLY A 580 -44.22 18.36 3.60
N GLU A 581 -43.28 18.48 4.54
CA GLU A 581 -43.34 19.50 5.59
C GLU A 581 -43.02 20.87 4.98
N GLN A 582 -44.04 21.75 4.93
CA GLN A 582 -43.95 23.10 4.37
C GLN A 582 -43.40 24.14 5.35
N ASP A 583 -42.49 23.76 6.25
CA ASP A 583 -41.90 24.72 7.19
C ASP A 583 -40.75 25.50 6.54
N VAL A 584 -40.97 26.80 6.33
CA VAL A 584 -40.06 27.75 5.64
C VAL A 584 -38.94 28.26 6.58
N GLU A 585 -39.11 28.09 7.89
CA GLU A 585 -38.24 28.63 8.95
C GLU A 585 -36.77 28.13 8.92
N PRO A 586 -36.46 26.85 8.60
CA PRO A 586 -35.09 26.35 8.55
C PRO A 586 -34.24 26.97 7.42
N LEU A 587 -34.89 27.31 6.30
CA LEU A 587 -34.26 27.90 5.11
C LEU A 587 -33.82 29.35 5.36
N GLU A 588 -34.63 30.14 6.06
CA GLU A 588 -34.26 31.52 6.44
C GLU A 588 -33.13 31.54 7.47
N ARG A 589 -33.09 30.60 8.42
CA ARG A 589 -31.97 30.49 9.39
C ARG A 589 -30.65 30.12 8.71
N CYS A 590 -30.67 29.25 7.70
CA CYS A 590 -29.47 28.95 6.91
C CYS A 590 -29.00 30.17 6.09
N ARG A 591 -29.93 30.97 5.55
CA ARG A 591 -29.64 32.20 4.80
C ARG A 591 -29.03 33.29 5.69
N GLN A 592 -29.53 33.44 6.91
CA GLN A 592 -29.01 34.39 7.90
C GLN A 592 -27.63 33.98 8.44
N ALA A 593 -27.40 32.67 8.64
CA ALA A 593 -26.09 32.16 9.06
C ALA A 593 -25.00 32.33 7.98
N GLY A 594 -25.36 32.22 6.70
CA GLY A 594 -24.44 32.48 5.58
C GLY A 594 -24.08 33.95 5.43
N ALA A 595 -24.99 34.87 5.74
CA ALA A 595 -24.74 36.32 5.66
C ALA A 595 -23.82 36.83 6.78
N ALA A 596 -23.76 36.16 7.93
CA ALA A 596 -22.95 36.56 9.08
C ALA A 596 -21.46 36.18 8.96
N LEU A 597 -21.06 35.43 7.92
CA LEU A 597 -19.69 34.94 7.72
C LEU A 597 -18.90 35.69 6.62
N SER A 598 -19.47 36.73 6.01
CA SER A 598 -18.73 37.62 5.11
C SER A 598 -18.03 38.75 5.90
N PRO A 599 -16.72 38.96 5.78
CA PRO A 599 -16.09 40.16 6.30
C PRO A 599 -16.50 41.35 5.42
N SER A 600 -17.17 42.33 6.03
CA SER A 600 -17.56 43.59 5.38
C SER A 600 -16.32 44.40 5.01
N VAL A 601 -16.03 44.49 3.71
CA VAL A 601 -15.11 45.48 3.14
C VAL A 601 -15.88 46.81 3.06
N ASN A 602 -15.45 47.81 3.82
CA ASN A 602 -15.97 49.18 3.70
C ASN A 602 -15.36 49.83 2.46
N ILE A 603 -16.21 50.20 1.50
CA ILE A 603 -15.87 51.12 0.40
C ILE A 603 -16.70 52.39 0.63
N PRO A 604 -16.12 53.61 0.54
CA PRO A 604 -16.87 54.84 0.74
C PRO A 604 -17.78 55.14 -0.46
N GLU A 605 -18.99 55.60 -0.17
CA GLU A 605 -19.94 56.15 -1.13
C GLU A 605 -19.46 57.51 -1.62
N ASP A 606 -19.44 57.71 -2.94
CA ASP A 606 -19.51 59.03 -3.57
C ASP A 606 -20.44 58.98 -4.80
N ASP A 607 -21.44 59.86 -4.72
CA ASP A 607 -22.21 60.62 -5.71
C ASP A 607 -22.80 60.02 -7.01
N GLU A 608 -24.14 60.09 -7.02
CA GLU A 608 -25.07 60.59 -8.05
C GLU A 608 -24.68 60.51 -9.55
N GLY A 609 -25.50 59.76 -10.31
CA GLY A 609 -25.45 59.77 -11.77
C GLY A 609 -26.61 59.01 -12.42
N ASN A 610 -27.71 59.72 -12.59
CA ASN A 610 -28.96 59.34 -13.26
C ASN A 610 -28.74 58.89 -14.72
N GLU A 611 -29.24 57.71 -15.14
CA GLU A 611 -29.74 57.54 -16.51
C GLU A 611 -30.69 56.33 -16.68
N GLU A 612 -31.89 56.67 -17.11
CA GLU A 612 -33.03 55.83 -17.44
C GLU A 612 -32.85 55.27 -18.87
N ALA A 613 -32.88 53.95 -19.05
CA ALA A 613 -33.06 53.36 -20.39
C ALA A 613 -33.86 52.05 -20.34
N GLN A 614 -35.12 52.19 -20.75
CA GLN A 614 -36.07 51.13 -21.11
C GLN A 614 -35.47 50.05 -22.03
N LEU A 615 -35.61 48.77 -21.64
CA LEU A 615 -35.68 47.67 -22.59
C LEU A 615 -36.54 46.50 -22.07
N ARG A 616 -37.72 46.41 -22.68
CA ARG A 616 -38.49 45.22 -23.08
C ARG A 616 -38.70 44.11 -22.03
N ARG A 617 -39.94 44.10 -21.52
CA ARG A 617 -40.69 42.86 -21.24
C ARG A 617 -40.81 42.08 -22.55
N ASP A 618 -40.33 40.84 -22.53
CA ASP A 618 -40.96 39.63 -23.09
C ASP A 618 -39.89 38.53 -23.14
N GLY A 619 -40.10 37.45 -22.40
CA GLY A 619 -39.13 36.35 -22.33
C GLY A 619 -39.39 35.40 -21.18
N ASP A 620 -40.39 34.55 -21.38
CA ASP A 620 -40.74 33.38 -20.59
C ASP A 620 -39.50 32.59 -20.11
N VAL A 621 -39.19 32.63 -18.80
CA VAL A 621 -38.28 31.66 -18.16
C VAL A 621 -39.11 30.79 -17.22
N LYS A 622 -40.04 30.04 -17.83
CA LYS A 622 -40.54 28.80 -17.25
C LYS A 622 -39.54 27.69 -17.53
N GLY A 623 -39.12 27.00 -16.48
CA GLY A 623 -38.49 25.69 -16.58
C GLY A 623 -36.97 25.68 -16.60
N ARG A 624 -36.34 26.13 -15.51
CA ARG A 624 -35.16 25.38 -15.04
C ARG A 624 -35.65 24.43 -13.94
N PRO A 625 -35.47 23.10 -14.08
CA PRO A 625 -35.89 22.18 -13.03
C PRO A 625 -35.08 22.47 -11.77
N TRP A 626 -35.75 22.53 -10.63
CA TRP A 626 -35.13 22.70 -9.30
C TRP A 626 -33.98 21.69 -9.07
N ALA A 627 -34.04 20.54 -9.74
CA ALA A 627 -32.97 19.55 -9.83
C ALA A 627 -31.61 20.11 -10.30
N THR A 628 -31.55 21.05 -11.26
CA THR A 628 -30.28 21.62 -11.73
C THR A 628 -29.63 22.55 -10.70
N VAL A 629 -30.45 23.23 -9.89
CA VAL A 629 -30.00 24.09 -8.79
C VAL A 629 -29.54 23.23 -7.61
N LEU A 630 -30.29 22.16 -7.30
CA LEU A 630 -29.91 21.16 -6.29
C LEU A 630 -28.62 20.41 -6.65
N ILE A 631 -28.40 20.08 -7.93
CA ILE A 631 -27.14 19.44 -8.40
C ILE A 631 -25.96 20.40 -8.30
N ARG A 632 -26.14 21.70 -8.60
CA ARG A 632 -25.07 22.70 -8.41
C ARG A 632 -24.78 22.95 -6.93
N LEU A 633 -25.81 22.97 -6.08
CA LEU A 633 -25.65 23.12 -4.63
C LEU A 633 -25.04 21.88 -3.99
N SER A 634 -25.42 20.66 -4.39
CA SER A 634 -24.81 19.42 -3.87
C SER A 634 -23.36 19.25 -4.33
N ARG A 635 -23.03 19.65 -5.56
CA ARG A 635 -21.64 19.68 -6.06
C ARG A 635 -20.80 20.77 -5.39
N SER A 636 -21.36 21.95 -5.14
CA SER A 636 -20.70 23.01 -4.37
C SER A 636 -20.56 22.67 -2.88
N TRP A 637 -21.42 21.79 -2.36
CA TRP A 637 -21.38 21.30 -0.98
C TRP A 637 -20.39 20.14 -0.80
N LEU A 638 -20.27 19.23 -1.78
CA LEU A 638 -19.16 18.27 -1.85
C LEU A 638 -17.80 18.99 -1.93
N ARG A 639 -17.73 20.15 -2.62
CA ARG A 639 -16.55 21.04 -2.60
C ARG A 639 -16.27 21.64 -1.22
N GLY A 640 -17.30 21.93 -0.42
CA GLY A 640 -17.13 22.48 0.93
C GLY A 640 -16.82 21.46 2.02
N CYS A 641 -17.15 20.18 1.84
CA CYS A 641 -16.80 19.11 2.79
C CYS A 641 -15.38 18.54 2.59
N ALA A 642 -14.69 18.92 1.52
CA ALA A 642 -13.27 18.70 1.32
C ALA A 642 -12.38 19.79 1.98
N TYR A 643 -12.99 20.79 2.64
CA TYR A 643 -12.33 21.83 3.44
C TYR A 643 -12.52 21.61 4.94
#